data_AF-A0AAN9ATQ1-F1
#
_entry.id   AF-A0AAN9ATQ1-F1
#
_cell.length_a   1.000
_cell.length_b   1.000
_cell.length_c   1.000
_cell.angle_alpha   90.00
_cell.angle_beta   90.00
_cell.angle_gamma   90.00
#
_symmetry.space_group_name_H-M   'P 1'
#
loop_
_entity.id
_entity.type
_entity.pdbx_description
1 polymer ?
#
loop_
_entity_poly.entity_id
_entity_poly.type
_entity_poly.pdbx_seq_one_letter_code
_entity_poly.pdbx_strand_id
1 'polypeptide(L)'
;MEGGGESLKQQFQLLQEQQQKRLQMRLQRKEEKEQKNSAHTARSTASATSLTSRTGSEFGIRDNLDLQLTEPAPLGASYLSEELVEHLNTQIREMKDENGRLYKLLSQKDFEIKQLKKKKKDEKTAVMESQLTNETAATKIVELSKKIRELTAELESERTRSKQFQRKCQELQLHMGSDVNSDKMSMRSAPFGSVISLQSVASESKEVDEVDVKAIQDKLKATESKMAEYRNQCQVLKQEIKVAHKVLTQELGENVNIQSLLNNSGNFRGRAQQIITLQNKVEELRSQIEAMQPKSLESELLGNKTLARKRTQDDKYREELRRLERERKEAQEREASERKKLEEDYHNLKQRMEAAKARNKVLSGEVKSVKEQMQTLMQKGHNDNELITALMKQQTQLKELLNETDQQKSSAERMQEAAAQQLSQKAQQEKNVVNQLKAIVADREGKVKALEQELVQLKNSRFQEQQEQFFINSDRTSPESQSQTPVNTPSHPPTPVVTIPMSGRSSRQSTQDNFVVSSVTPPQSRHSHRSKSAQRGAQNGVVRSATTTKPSQGDGSAMGELQYQCQEYHMLMQASNVERDRLSELLQVVQKRLNAETEAMSDLQAELQTMRRQNVELEKQLGRQGLQNTGSGKKKGGTARAASTIEDMEPPAAVTSNDRDMQELMTTLEIQKDEIDALKAALQRTLQAKEEDLGLYSRTIDETKQVFLQALRQLKQSKLQT
;
A
#
# COMPACT_ATOMS: atom_id res chain seq x y z
N MET A 1 29.81 34.91 -37.82
CA MET A 1 28.86 34.29 -36.85
C MET A 1 29.62 33.24 -36.04
N GLU A 2 30.49 33.66 -35.10
CA GLU A 2 31.44 32.71 -34.47
C GLU A 2 31.48 32.76 -32.92
N GLY A 3 31.36 33.93 -32.28
CA GLY A 3 31.54 34.07 -30.82
C GLY A 3 30.63 33.21 -29.93
N GLY A 4 29.48 32.74 -30.44
CA GLY A 4 28.62 31.79 -29.71
C GLY A 4 29.27 30.42 -29.48
N GLY A 5 30.10 29.94 -30.42
CA GLY A 5 30.79 28.65 -30.30
C GLY A 5 31.92 28.69 -29.26
N GLU A 6 32.60 29.83 -29.13
CA GLU A 6 33.67 30.01 -28.14
C GLU A 6 33.12 30.13 -26.73
N SER A 7 32.04 30.88 -26.53
CA SER A 7 31.36 30.97 -25.23
C SER A 7 30.90 29.60 -24.72
N LEU A 8 30.35 28.75 -25.59
CA LEU A 8 29.92 27.40 -25.23
C LEU A 8 31.11 26.47 -24.92
N LYS A 9 32.21 26.59 -25.66
CA LYS A 9 33.48 25.88 -25.34
C LYS A 9 34.04 26.32 -23.98
N GLN A 10 34.03 27.62 -23.67
CA GLN A 10 34.49 28.14 -22.38
C GLN A 10 33.60 27.65 -21.21
N GLN A 11 32.27 27.61 -21.38
CA GLN A 11 31.39 26.99 -20.38
C GLN A 11 31.68 25.50 -20.18
N PHE A 12 31.91 24.74 -21.26
CA PHE A 12 32.25 23.32 -21.15
C PHE A 12 33.62 23.11 -20.46
N GLN A 13 34.62 23.93 -20.80
CA GLN A 13 35.94 23.92 -20.15
C GLN A 13 35.83 24.19 -18.64
N LEU A 14 35.09 25.23 -18.24
CA LEU A 14 34.82 25.57 -16.83
C LEU A 14 34.07 24.46 -16.09
N LEU A 15 33.12 23.78 -16.75
CA LEU A 15 32.41 22.64 -16.17
C LEU A 15 33.34 21.43 -15.98
N GLN A 16 34.23 21.18 -16.94
CA GLN A 16 35.22 20.10 -16.86
C GLN A 16 36.26 20.36 -15.77
N GLU A 17 36.77 21.60 -15.67
CA GLU A 17 37.66 22.03 -14.58
C GLU A 17 36.96 21.90 -13.22
N GLN A 18 35.69 22.33 -13.10
CA GLN A 18 34.92 22.18 -11.86
C GLN A 18 34.78 20.70 -11.45
N GLN A 19 34.61 19.78 -12.41
CA GLN A 19 34.58 18.34 -12.12
C GLN A 19 35.95 17.81 -11.68
N GLN A 20 37.05 18.20 -12.32
CA GLN A 20 38.41 17.84 -11.89
C GLN A 20 38.73 18.38 -10.49
N LYS A 21 38.36 19.63 -10.20
CA LYS A 21 38.53 20.27 -8.88
C LYS A 21 37.71 19.58 -7.79
N ARG A 22 36.48 19.15 -8.10
CA ARG A 22 35.66 18.30 -7.21
C ARG A 22 36.27 16.90 -6.99
N LEU A 23 37.01 16.36 -7.96
CA LEU A 23 37.72 15.08 -7.81
C LEU A 23 38.98 15.23 -6.94
N GLN A 24 39.79 16.28 -7.15
CA GLN A 24 40.93 16.61 -6.28
C GLN A 24 40.47 16.86 -4.83
N MET A 25 39.41 17.63 -4.60
CA MET A 25 38.83 17.82 -3.27
C MET A 25 38.31 16.52 -2.62
N ARG A 26 37.99 15.47 -3.41
CA ARG A 26 37.68 14.13 -2.90
C ARG A 26 38.92 13.30 -2.57
N LEU A 27 40.00 13.45 -3.36
CA LEU A 27 41.29 12.80 -3.10
C LEU A 27 41.95 13.39 -1.86
N GLN A 28 42.05 14.72 -1.74
CA GLN A 28 42.56 15.40 -0.54
C GLN A 28 41.75 15.02 0.71
N ARG A 29 40.42 14.96 0.64
CA ARG A 29 39.57 14.47 1.76
C ARG A 29 39.69 12.97 2.05
N LYS A 30 40.31 12.18 1.18
CA LYS A 30 40.67 10.78 1.41
C LYS A 30 42.06 10.68 2.03
N GLU A 31 43.03 11.40 1.49
CA GLU A 31 44.40 11.55 2.03
C GLU A 31 44.38 12.13 3.45
N GLU A 32 43.60 13.19 3.72
CA GLU A 32 43.36 13.70 5.06
C GLU A 32 42.83 12.62 6.02
N LYS A 33 41.94 11.74 5.56
CA LYS A 33 41.38 10.66 6.39
C LYS A 33 42.39 9.55 6.61
N GLU A 34 43.21 9.24 5.61
CA GLU A 34 44.27 8.24 5.71
C GLU A 34 45.42 8.75 6.60
N GLN A 35 45.74 10.05 6.54
CA GLN A 35 46.64 10.72 7.48
C GLN A 35 46.05 10.80 8.90
N LYS A 36 44.77 11.17 9.06
CA LYS A 36 44.10 11.20 10.39
C LYS A 36 44.02 9.80 11.01
N ASN A 37 43.75 8.76 10.23
CA ASN A 37 43.80 7.37 10.67
C ASN A 37 45.24 6.94 11.02
N SER A 38 46.22 7.27 10.18
CA SER A 38 47.65 6.96 10.42
C SER A 38 48.16 7.64 11.70
N ALA A 39 47.80 8.91 11.93
CA ALA A 39 48.10 9.63 13.15
C ALA A 39 47.39 9.03 14.39
N HIS A 40 46.20 8.45 14.23
CA HIS A 40 45.52 7.72 15.30
C HIS A 40 46.27 6.42 15.65
N THR A 41 46.65 5.63 14.64
CA THR A 41 47.48 4.42 14.81
C THR A 41 48.83 4.75 15.46
N ALA A 42 49.53 5.79 14.97
CA ALA A 42 50.83 6.21 15.50
C ALA A 42 50.75 6.66 16.97
N ARG A 43 49.66 7.36 17.35
CA ARG A 43 49.43 7.79 18.73
C ARG A 43 49.07 6.61 19.66
N SER A 44 48.43 5.56 19.14
CA SER A 44 48.23 4.30 19.87
C SER A 44 49.54 3.52 20.07
N THR A 45 50.42 3.46 19.06
CA THR A 45 51.70 2.75 19.18
C THR A 45 52.70 3.44 20.12
N ALA A 46 52.64 4.76 20.24
CA ALA A 46 53.49 5.53 21.16
C ALA A 46 53.21 5.26 22.65
N SER A 47 52.05 4.70 23.00
CA SER A 47 51.70 4.30 24.37
C SER A 47 52.09 2.86 24.72
N ALA A 48 52.65 2.11 23.77
CA ALA A 48 52.98 0.68 23.92
C ALA A 48 54.50 0.41 23.88
N THR A 49 55.34 1.45 23.88
CA THR A 49 56.81 1.32 23.85
C THR A 49 57.42 1.30 25.26
N SER A 50 56.95 0.36 26.09
CA SER A 50 57.60 0.01 27.35
C SER A 50 57.29 -1.46 27.69
N LEU A 51 58.31 -2.21 28.13
CA LEU A 51 58.21 -3.56 28.70
C LEU A 51 57.73 -4.73 27.80
N THR A 52 58.22 -4.85 26.55
CA THR A 52 58.20 -6.15 25.82
C THR A 52 59.50 -6.47 25.07
N SER A 53 60.55 -6.92 25.78
CA SER A 53 61.71 -7.56 25.13
C SER A 53 62.56 -8.41 26.08
N ARG A 54 62.19 -9.69 26.31
CA ARG A 54 63.10 -10.85 26.52
C ARG A 54 62.33 -12.14 26.92
N THR A 55 61.99 -12.95 25.92
CA THR A 55 61.66 -14.37 26.08
C THR A 55 62.09 -15.12 24.82
N GLY A 56 62.80 -16.24 24.96
CA GLY A 56 63.09 -17.16 23.85
C GLY A 56 64.19 -16.69 22.88
N SER A 57 65.45 -17.00 23.21
CA SER A 57 66.43 -17.38 22.21
C SER A 57 66.75 -18.86 22.44
N GLU A 58 66.54 -19.68 21.43
CA GLU A 58 67.09 -21.03 21.36
C GLU A 58 67.85 -21.15 20.03
N PHE A 59 68.97 -21.88 20.06
CA PHE A 59 69.93 -22.08 18.97
C PHE A 59 70.84 -20.89 18.60
N GLY A 60 72.11 -20.96 19.02
CA GLY A 60 73.19 -20.06 18.58
C GLY A 60 74.25 -19.77 19.65
N ILE A 61 75.26 -20.63 19.79
CA ILE A 61 76.38 -20.43 20.73
C ILE A 61 77.35 -19.35 20.21
N ARG A 62 77.69 -18.38 21.05
CA ARG A 62 79.09 -17.98 21.28
C ARG A 62 79.30 -17.18 22.57
N ASP A 63 80.26 -17.65 23.37
CA ASP A 63 80.73 -17.04 24.61
C ASP A 63 81.33 -15.64 24.41
N ASN A 64 81.34 -14.88 25.51
CA ASN A 64 82.44 -13.99 25.86
C ASN A 64 82.43 -13.66 27.36
N LEU A 65 83.53 -13.98 28.05
CA LEU A 65 83.91 -13.53 29.40
C LEU A 65 83.07 -14.05 30.59
N ASP A 66 83.12 -15.37 30.78
CA ASP A 66 83.84 -15.98 31.90
C ASP A 66 83.91 -15.19 33.24
N LEU A 67 83.07 -15.58 34.21
CA LEU A 67 83.25 -15.32 35.64
C LEU A 67 82.71 -16.51 36.45
N GLN A 68 83.56 -17.11 37.29
CA GLN A 68 83.24 -18.28 38.11
C GLN A 68 83.03 -17.90 39.59
N LEU A 69 82.04 -18.54 40.23
CA LEU A 69 81.82 -18.62 41.69
C LEU A 69 81.46 -17.25 42.34
N THR A 70 80.77 -17.16 43.49
CA THR A 70 80.90 -17.96 44.73
C THR A 70 79.60 -17.92 45.58
N GLU A 71 79.17 -19.09 46.08
CA GLU A 71 78.30 -19.38 47.24
C GLU A 71 76.87 -18.74 47.38
N PRO A 72 75.98 -19.29 48.25
CA PRO A 72 74.54 -19.03 48.20
C PRO A 72 73.95 -18.19 49.36
N ALA A 73 72.64 -17.94 49.27
CA ALA A 73 71.74 -17.33 50.28
C ALA A 73 71.82 -15.78 50.42
N PRO A 74 70.77 -15.10 50.93
CA PRO A 74 69.51 -15.62 51.47
C PRO A 74 68.24 -15.31 50.62
N LEU A 75 67.12 -15.94 50.98
CA LEU A 75 65.79 -15.57 50.49
C LEU A 75 65.42 -14.18 51.03
N GLY A 76 64.96 -13.25 50.18
CA GLY A 76 64.73 -11.88 50.68
C GLY A 76 64.08 -10.81 49.78
N ALA A 77 63.51 -11.13 48.61
CA ALA A 77 62.72 -10.14 47.85
C ALA A 77 61.71 -10.77 46.87
N SER A 78 60.60 -10.06 46.62
CA SER A 78 59.68 -10.25 45.49
C SER A 78 58.90 -11.58 45.40
N TYR A 79 58.46 -12.14 46.52
CA TYR A 79 57.15 -12.80 46.52
C TYR A 79 56.07 -11.72 46.36
N LEU A 80 55.62 -11.49 45.12
CA LEU A 80 54.24 -11.05 44.88
C LEU A 80 53.33 -12.08 45.56
N SER A 81 52.29 -11.65 46.28
CA SER A 81 51.41 -12.62 46.94
C SER A 81 50.79 -13.54 45.89
N GLU A 82 50.78 -14.83 46.17
CA GLU A 82 50.29 -15.87 45.26
C GLU A 82 48.82 -15.59 44.89
N GLU A 83 48.04 -15.11 45.86
CA GLU A 83 46.69 -14.57 45.72
C GLU A 83 46.57 -13.40 44.71
N LEU A 84 47.52 -12.45 44.69
CA LEU A 84 47.52 -11.35 43.70
C LEU A 84 47.88 -11.87 42.29
N VAL A 85 48.81 -12.82 42.21
CA VAL A 85 49.17 -13.48 40.95
C VAL A 85 48.00 -14.30 40.41
N GLU A 86 47.26 -15.00 41.28
CA GLU A 86 46.06 -15.77 40.91
C GLU A 86 44.89 -14.85 40.53
N HIS A 87 44.68 -13.74 41.25
CA HIS A 87 43.69 -12.72 40.89
C HIS A 87 43.98 -12.09 39.52
N LEU A 88 45.23 -11.69 39.27
CA LEU A 88 45.65 -11.14 37.97
C LEU A 88 45.52 -12.17 36.84
N ASN A 89 45.89 -13.44 37.07
CA ASN A 89 45.68 -14.50 36.08
C ASN A 89 44.20 -14.77 35.80
N THR A 90 43.34 -14.69 36.83
CA THR A 90 41.88 -14.80 36.69
C THR A 90 41.33 -13.65 35.85
N GLN A 91 41.69 -12.40 36.16
CA GLN A 91 41.29 -11.22 35.39
C GLN A 91 41.80 -11.27 33.93
N ILE A 92 43.04 -11.74 33.70
CA ILE A 92 43.59 -11.97 32.36
C ILE A 92 42.80 -13.04 31.60
N ARG A 93 42.33 -14.08 32.28
CA ARG A 93 41.48 -15.13 31.69
C ARG A 93 40.10 -14.61 31.33
N GLU A 94 39.44 -13.89 32.24
CA GLU A 94 38.14 -13.25 31.99
C GLU A 94 38.21 -12.26 30.81
N MET A 95 39.25 -11.42 30.76
CA MET A 95 39.47 -10.53 29.61
C MET A 95 39.75 -11.28 28.31
N LYS A 96 40.43 -12.44 28.34
CA LYS A 96 40.61 -13.28 27.14
C LYS A 96 39.30 -13.91 26.68
N ASP A 97 38.49 -14.41 27.60
CA ASP A 97 37.19 -15.02 27.30
C ASP A 97 36.18 -13.98 26.77
N GLU A 98 36.16 -12.76 27.33
CA GLU A 98 35.32 -11.67 26.84
C GLU A 98 35.80 -11.14 25.48
N ASN A 99 37.10 -10.95 25.27
CA ASN A 99 37.62 -10.69 23.92
C ASN A 99 37.23 -11.80 22.93
N GLY A 100 37.26 -13.07 23.36
CA GLY A 100 36.80 -14.22 22.57
C GLY A 100 35.31 -14.17 22.21
N ARG A 101 34.45 -13.63 23.10
CA ARG A 101 33.03 -13.36 22.81
C ARG A 101 32.88 -12.19 21.83
N LEU A 102 33.60 -11.10 22.04
CA LEU A 102 33.58 -9.91 21.18
C LEU A 102 34.02 -10.24 19.74
N TYR A 103 35.08 -11.04 19.55
CA TYR A 103 35.49 -11.50 18.21
C TYR A 103 34.42 -12.37 17.53
N LYS A 104 33.72 -13.24 18.26
CA LYS A 104 32.60 -14.03 17.72
C LYS A 104 31.43 -13.14 17.31
N LEU A 105 31.05 -12.17 18.15
CA LEU A 105 29.98 -11.21 17.86
C LEU A 105 30.32 -10.31 16.67
N LEU A 106 31.56 -9.84 16.57
CA LEU A 106 32.05 -9.05 15.45
C LEU A 106 32.01 -9.85 14.14
N SER A 107 32.46 -11.10 14.16
CA SER A 107 32.38 -12.02 13.00
C SER A 107 30.92 -12.26 12.56
N GLN A 108 29.99 -12.46 13.51
CA GLN A 108 28.56 -12.57 13.23
C GLN A 108 28.00 -11.29 12.58
N LYS A 109 28.38 -10.11 13.08
CA LYS A 109 27.94 -8.82 12.52
C LYS A 109 28.55 -8.54 11.15
N ASP A 110 29.80 -8.93 10.90
CA ASP A 110 30.40 -8.86 9.57
C ASP A 110 29.71 -9.80 8.56
N PHE A 111 29.26 -10.98 9.00
CA PHE A 111 28.46 -11.87 8.17
C PHE A 111 27.08 -11.27 7.85
N GLU A 112 26.40 -10.68 8.84
CA GLU A 112 25.14 -9.96 8.67
C GLU A 112 25.31 -8.77 7.69
N ILE A 113 26.37 -7.98 7.83
CA ILE A 113 26.71 -6.88 6.93
C ILE A 113 27.00 -7.38 5.49
N LYS A 114 27.66 -8.54 5.33
CA LYS A 114 27.87 -9.17 4.01
C LYS A 114 26.55 -9.62 3.38
N GLN A 115 25.66 -10.24 4.16
CA GLN A 115 24.32 -10.66 3.71
C GLN A 115 23.45 -9.46 3.30
N LEU A 116 23.43 -8.38 4.10
CA LEU A 116 22.70 -7.15 3.77
C LEU A 116 23.27 -6.43 2.54
N LYS A 117 24.61 -6.38 2.38
CA LYS A 117 25.26 -5.85 1.18
C LYS A 117 24.93 -6.68 -0.07
N LYS A 118 24.87 -8.01 0.06
CA LYS A 118 24.43 -8.91 -1.02
C LYS A 118 22.97 -8.63 -1.38
N LYS A 119 22.04 -8.70 -0.41
CA LYS A 119 20.61 -8.43 -0.64
C LYS A 119 20.37 -7.08 -1.33
N LYS A 120 21.06 -6.02 -0.89
CA LYS A 120 20.97 -4.69 -1.52
C LYS A 120 21.54 -4.64 -2.95
N LYS A 121 22.53 -5.48 -3.29
CA LYS A 121 23.03 -5.62 -4.67
C LYS A 121 21.97 -6.33 -5.52
N ASP A 122 21.42 -7.42 -5.01
CA ASP A 122 20.45 -8.27 -5.69
C ASP A 122 19.12 -7.51 -5.94
N GLU A 123 18.66 -6.74 -4.94
CA GLU A 123 17.57 -5.75 -5.05
C GLU A 123 17.87 -4.68 -6.10
N LYS A 124 19.09 -4.14 -6.16
CA LYS A 124 19.46 -3.15 -7.18
C LYS A 124 19.44 -3.75 -8.60
N THR A 125 19.87 -4.99 -8.79
CA THR A 125 19.77 -5.66 -10.09
C THR A 125 18.32 -5.90 -10.48
N ALA A 126 17.45 -6.35 -9.55
CA ALA A 126 16.03 -6.54 -9.82
C ALA A 126 15.31 -5.22 -10.18
N VAL A 127 15.69 -4.09 -9.57
CA VAL A 127 15.20 -2.75 -9.95
C VAL A 127 15.65 -2.37 -11.36
N MET A 128 16.89 -2.66 -11.75
CA MET A 128 17.41 -2.36 -13.10
C MET A 128 16.75 -3.24 -14.17
N GLU A 129 16.51 -4.52 -13.85
CA GLU A 129 15.76 -5.47 -14.68
C GLU A 129 14.28 -5.05 -14.82
N SER A 130 13.67 -4.55 -13.74
CA SER A 130 12.34 -3.93 -13.78
C SER A 130 12.28 -2.64 -14.60
N GLN A 131 13.37 -1.87 -14.71
CA GLN A 131 13.41 -0.69 -15.59
C GLN A 131 13.42 -1.10 -17.07
N LEU A 132 14.17 -2.15 -17.42
CA LEU A 132 14.20 -2.71 -18.78
C LEU A 132 12.85 -3.33 -19.19
N THR A 133 12.15 -4.01 -18.28
CA THR A 133 10.81 -4.52 -18.58
C THR A 133 9.76 -3.40 -18.67
N ASN A 134 9.87 -2.33 -17.88
CA ASN A 134 9.00 -1.15 -18.02
C ASN A 134 9.21 -0.42 -19.35
N GLU A 135 10.45 -0.31 -19.85
CA GLU A 135 10.75 0.27 -21.16
C GLU A 135 10.24 -0.62 -22.32
N THR A 136 10.34 -1.95 -22.16
CA THR A 136 9.74 -2.93 -23.07
C THR A 136 8.20 -2.87 -23.06
N ALA A 137 7.59 -2.67 -21.88
CA ALA A 137 6.15 -2.47 -21.75
C ALA A 137 5.71 -1.14 -22.39
N ALA A 138 6.47 -0.06 -22.23
CA ALA A 138 6.16 1.24 -22.83
C ALA A 138 6.17 1.17 -24.36
N THR A 139 7.16 0.51 -24.98
CA THR A 139 7.18 0.31 -26.44
C THR A 139 6.00 -0.54 -26.91
N LYS A 140 5.66 -1.62 -26.19
CA LYS A 140 4.48 -2.45 -26.52
C LYS A 140 3.15 -1.70 -26.34
N ILE A 141 3.02 -0.84 -25.33
CA ILE A 141 1.85 0.03 -25.14
C ILE A 141 1.69 1.00 -26.31
N VAL A 142 2.79 1.59 -26.82
CA VAL A 142 2.75 2.47 -28.00
C VAL A 142 2.37 1.70 -29.28
N GLU A 143 2.90 0.48 -29.45
CA GLU A 143 2.56 -0.40 -30.58
C GLU A 143 1.08 -0.82 -30.57
N LEU A 144 0.57 -1.27 -29.41
CA LEU A 144 -0.84 -1.59 -29.22
C LEU A 144 -1.73 -0.36 -29.39
N SER A 145 -1.30 0.82 -28.92
CA SER A 145 -2.01 2.08 -29.12
C SER A 145 -2.09 2.49 -30.60
N LYS A 146 -1.06 2.19 -31.41
CA LYS A 146 -1.13 2.33 -32.87
C LYS A 146 -2.14 1.34 -33.46
N LYS A 147 -2.03 0.05 -33.14
CA LYS A 147 -2.94 -0.97 -33.68
C LYS A 147 -4.40 -0.73 -33.30
N ILE A 148 -4.69 -0.17 -32.11
CA ILE A 148 -6.04 0.26 -31.71
C ILE A 148 -6.54 1.41 -32.60
N ARG A 149 -5.71 2.41 -32.90
CA ARG A 149 -6.09 3.51 -33.83
C ARG A 149 -6.32 3.00 -35.25
N GLU A 150 -5.46 2.11 -35.73
CA GLU A 150 -5.62 1.44 -37.03
C GLU A 150 -6.93 0.64 -37.10
N LEU A 151 -7.20 -0.24 -36.12
CA LEU A 151 -8.45 -0.99 -36.04
C LEU A 151 -9.69 -0.10 -35.92
N THR A 152 -9.57 1.06 -35.25
CA THR A 152 -10.66 2.04 -35.16
C THR A 152 -10.95 2.66 -36.54
N ALA A 153 -9.91 3.05 -37.29
CA ALA A 153 -10.06 3.59 -38.64
C ALA A 153 -10.57 2.53 -39.64
N GLU A 154 -10.07 1.29 -39.55
CA GLU A 154 -10.56 0.14 -40.31
C GLU A 154 -12.08 -0.07 -40.03
N LEU A 155 -12.48 -0.08 -38.75
CA LEU A 155 -13.88 -0.24 -38.31
C LEU A 155 -14.78 0.92 -38.73
N GLU A 156 -14.31 2.17 -38.71
CA GLU A 156 -15.04 3.33 -39.23
C GLU A 156 -15.21 3.29 -40.74
N SER A 157 -14.20 2.81 -41.47
CA SER A 157 -14.27 2.62 -42.92
C SER A 157 -15.31 1.56 -43.30
N GLU A 158 -15.34 0.41 -42.61
CA GLU A 158 -16.32 -0.65 -42.85
C GLU A 158 -17.71 -0.31 -42.30
N ARG A 159 -17.84 0.48 -41.22
CA ARG A 159 -19.13 1.09 -40.83
C ARG A 159 -19.66 2.02 -41.93
N THR A 160 -18.78 2.78 -42.59
CA THR A 160 -19.15 3.68 -43.68
C THR A 160 -19.56 2.89 -44.92
N ARG A 161 -18.82 1.84 -45.27
CA ARG A 161 -19.12 0.89 -46.36
C ARG A 161 -20.43 0.12 -46.13
N SER A 162 -20.65 -0.36 -44.91
CA SER A 162 -21.89 -1.01 -44.48
C SER A 162 -23.09 -0.06 -44.60
N LYS A 163 -22.95 1.21 -44.17
CA LYS A 163 -23.99 2.24 -44.39
C LYS A 163 -24.25 2.52 -45.88
N GLN A 164 -23.24 2.49 -46.74
CA GLN A 164 -23.41 2.62 -48.19
C GLN A 164 -24.17 1.43 -48.78
N PHE A 165 -23.82 0.20 -48.40
CA PHE A 165 -24.58 -0.99 -48.80
C PHE A 165 -26.01 -0.98 -48.25
N GLN A 166 -26.23 -0.58 -47.00
CA GLN A 166 -27.56 -0.47 -46.40
C GLN A 166 -28.45 0.52 -47.18
N ARG A 167 -27.92 1.70 -47.55
CA ARG A 167 -28.62 2.66 -48.41
C ARG A 167 -28.96 2.05 -49.77
N LYS A 168 -28.01 1.36 -50.41
CA LYS A 168 -28.24 0.70 -51.71
C LYS A 168 -29.27 -0.44 -51.62
N CYS A 169 -29.32 -1.16 -50.51
CA CYS A 169 -30.37 -2.15 -50.25
C CYS A 169 -31.74 -1.48 -50.03
N GLN A 170 -31.80 -0.33 -49.35
CA GLN A 170 -33.05 0.44 -49.20
C GLN A 170 -33.53 1.04 -50.54
N GLU A 171 -32.61 1.52 -51.36
CA GLU A 171 -32.86 2.01 -52.73
C GLU A 171 -33.40 0.90 -53.63
N LEU A 172 -32.80 -0.29 -53.62
CA LEU A 172 -33.31 -1.47 -54.33
C LEU A 172 -34.65 -1.97 -53.78
N GLN A 173 -34.86 -1.93 -52.46
CA GLN A 173 -36.15 -2.27 -51.84
C GLN A 173 -37.25 -1.25 -52.20
N LEU A 174 -36.91 0.03 -52.36
CA LEU A 174 -37.85 1.06 -52.84
C LEU A 174 -38.24 0.83 -54.30
N HIS A 175 -37.29 0.45 -55.17
CA HIS A 175 -37.61 0.07 -56.56
C HIS A 175 -38.49 -1.18 -56.62
N MET A 176 -38.14 -2.27 -55.92
CA MET A 176 -39.02 -3.45 -55.83
C MET A 176 -40.39 -3.12 -55.20
N GLY A 177 -40.44 -2.12 -54.32
CA GLY A 177 -41.67 -1.60 -53.73
C GLY A 177 -42.54 -0.77 -54.67
N SER A 178 -41.96 -0.06 -55.65
CA SER A 178 -42.74 0.60 -56.71
C SER A 178 -43.36 -0.43 -57.66
N ASP A 179 -42.61 -1.47 -58.02
CA ASP A 179 -43.04 -2.48 -58.98
C ASP A 179 -44.24 -3.28 -58.42
N VAL A 180 -44.16 -3.71 -57.15
CA VAL A 180 -45.23 -4.44 -56.45
C VAL A 180 -46.48 -3.58 -56.15
N ASN A 181 -46.38 -2.25 -56.26
CA ASN A 181 -47.55 -1.36 -56.16
C ASN A 181 -48.28 -1.14 -57.50
N SER A 182 -47.66 -1.48 -58.64
CA SER A 182 -48.31 -1.41 -59.96
C SER A 182 -49.50 -2.39 -60.04
N ASP A 183 -49.25 -3.66 -59.69
CA ASP A 183 -50.21 -4.78 -59.71
C ASP A 183 -51.50 -4.54 -58.91
N LYS A 184 -51.50 -3.60 -57.96
CA LYS A 184 -52.59 -3.43 -56.98
C LYS A 184 -53.55 -2.27 -57.27
N MET A 185 -53.30 -1.48 -58.31
CA MET A 185 -54.15 -0.32 -58.67
C MET A 185 -55.19 -0.62 -59.77
N SER A 186 -55.15 -1.80 -60.41
CA SER A 186 -55.91 -2.09 -61.65
C SER A 186 -57.32 -2.71 -61.43
N MET A 187 -58.02 -2.37 -60.34
CA MET A 187 -59.32 -2.98 -59.99
C MET A 187 -60.37 -1.99 -59.44
N ARG A 188 -60.89 -1.06 -60.27
CA ARG A 188 -62.27 -0.51 -60.18
C ARG A 188 -62.66 0.44 -61.33
N SER A 189 -63.84 0.19 -61.92
CA SER A 189 -64.68 1.10 -62.75
C SER A 189 -64.09 1.66 -64.07
N ALA A 190 -64.82 1.81 -65.19
CA ALA A 190 -66.12 1.25 -65.60
C ALA A 190 -66.20 1.21 -67.18
N PRO A 191 -67.33 1.39 -67.91
CA PRO A 191 -67.79 0.32 -68.81
C PRO A 191 -67.94 0.68 -70.31
N PHE A 192 -68.13 -0.36 -71.14
CA PHE A 192 -68.75 -0.34 -72.50
C PHE A 192 -68.01 0.45 -73.61
N GLY A 193 -67.64 -0.12 -74.76
CA GLY A 193 -67.68 -1.52 -75.23
C GLY A 193 -67.51 -1.61 -76.77
N SER A 194 -67.28 -2.83 -77.31
CA SER A 194 -67.32 -3.19 -78.75
C SER A 194 -66.18 -2.65 -79.66
N VAL A 195 -65.44 -3.43 -80.48
CA VAL A 195 -65.26 -4.89 -80.63
C VAL A 195 -63.86 -5.22 -81.18
N ILE A 196 -63.25 -6.27 -80.63
CA ILE A 196 -62.38 -7.30 -81.27
C ILE A 196 -61.43 -6.87 -82.42
N SER A 197 -60.12 -6.94 -82.15
CA SER A 197 -59.11 -7.42 -83.11
C SER A 197 -58.01 -8.19 -82.36
N LEU A 198 -57.37 -9.17 -83.01
CA LEU A 198 -56.48 -10.13 -82.36
C LEU A 198 -55.02 -9.65 -82.33
N GLN A 199 -54.54 -9.12 -81.19
CA GLN A 199 -53.09 -8.99 -80.96
C GLN A 199 -52.66 -8.99 -79.47
N SER A 200 -53.14 -9.97 -78.70
CA SER A 200 -52.85 -10.16 -77.26
C SER A 200 -51.43 -10.70 -76.97
N VAL A 201 -50.41 -10.16 -77.63
CA VAL A 201 -48.98 -10.54 -77.50
C VAL A 201 -48.01 -9.36 -77.76
N ALA A 202 -48.52 -8.13 -77.90
CA ALA A 202 -47.71 -6.94 -78.26
C ALA A 202 -47.73 -5.81 -77.21
N SER A 203 -48.23 -6.09 -75.99
CA SER A 203 -48.40 -5.06 -74.94
C SER A 203 -47.30 -5.10 -73.88
N GLU A 204 -46.87 -6.28 -73.43
CA GLU A 204 -45.76 -6.43 -72.45
C GLU A 204 -44.44 -5.87 -73.00
N SER A 205 -44.25 -5.92 -74.33
CA SER A 205 -43.07 -5.35 -74.99
C SER A 205 -42.89 -3.87 -74.69
N LYS A 206 -43.97 -3.07 -74.69
CA LYS A 206 -43.86 -1.61 -74.63
C LYS A 206 -43.48 -1.05 -73.27
N GLU A 207 -43.97 -1.63 -72.17
CA GLU A 207 -43.57 -1.17 -70.83
C GLU A 207 -42.14 -1.64 -70.51
N VAL A 208 -41.75 -2.84 -70.96
CA VAL A 208 -40.36 -3.30 -70.85
C VAL A 208 -39.43 -2.43 -71.70
N ASP A 209 -39.79 -2.13 -72.96
CA ASP A 209 -39.05 -1.22 -73.84
C ASP A 209 -38.95 0.19 -73.22
N GLU A 210 -40.01 0.73 -72.60
CA GLU A 210 -39.97 2.06 -71.97
C GLU A 210 -39.09 2.07 -70.71
N VAL A 211 -39.14 1.01 -69.89
CA VAL A 211 -38.27 0.85 -68.71
C VAL A 211 -36.81 0.65 -69.11
N ASP A 212 -36.51 -0.16 -70.14
CA ASP A 212 -35.14 -0.36 -70.63
C ASP A 212 -34.63 0.88 -71.37
N VAL A 213 -35.45 1.59 -72.16
CA VAL A 213 -35.09 2.90 -72.74
C VAL A 213 -34.77 3.89 -71.64
N LYS A 214 -35.55 3.94 -70.56
CA LYS A 214 -35.28 4.80 -69.41
C LYS A 214 -34.00 4.40 -68.67
N ALA A 215 -33.77 3.11 -68.44
CA ALA A 215 -32.54 2.59 -67.83
C ALA A 215 -31.30 2.83 -68.70
N ILE A 216 -31.43 2.74 -70.03
CA ILE A 216 -30.39 3.10 -71.01
C ILE A 216 -30.16 4.62 -71.02
N GLN A 217 -31.22 5.43 -70.94
CA GLN A 217 -31.11 6.88 -70.91
C GLN A 217 -30.51 7.41 -69.59
N ASP A 218 -30.76 6.75 -68.46
CA ASP A 218 -30.13 7.09 -67.18
C ASP A 218 -28.67 6.57 -67.10
N LYS A 219 -28.35 5.42 -67.73
CA LYS A 219 -26.95 5.02 -68.00
C LYS A 219 -26.24 6.04 -68.90
N LEU A 220 -26.92 6.54 -69.94
CA LEU A 220 -26.41 7.60 -70.81
C LEU A 220 -26.10 8.87 -70.01
N LYS A 221 -27.07 9.43 -69.28
CA LYS A 221 -26.86 10.60 -68.38
C LYS A 221 -25.71 10.38 -67.39
N ALA A 222 -25.60 9.20 -66.79
CA ALA A 222 -24.51 8.86 -65.88
C ALA A 222 -23.14 8.85 -66.58
N THR A 223 -23.04 8.30 -67.79
CA THR A 223 -21.81 8.36 -68.58
C THR A 223 -21.50 9.76 -69.13
N GLU A 224 -22.51 10.57 -69.45
CA GLU A 224 -22.36 11.97 -69.84
C GLU A 224 -21.86 12.83 -68.67
N SER A 225 -22.41 12.66 -67.45
CA SER A 225 -21.92 13.29 -66.22
C SER A 225 -20.46 12.93 -65.99
N LYS A 226 -20.13 11.63 -66.05
CA LYS A 226 -18.75 11.16 -65.86
C LYS A 226 -17.81 11.67 -66.96
N MET A 227 -18.30 11.86 -68.18
CA MET A 227 -17.54 12.48 -69.28
C MET A 227 -17.34 13.99 -69.05
N ALA A 228 -18.30 14.68 -68.44
CA ALA A 228 -18.15 16.07 -68.00
C ALA A 228 -17.15 16.20 -66.83
N GLU A 229 -17.19 15.28 -65.86
CA GLU A 229 -16.21 15.18 -64.77
C GLU A 229 -14.79 14.97 -65.31
N TYR A 230 -14.58 14.02 -66.23
CA TYR A 230 -13.27 13.81 -66.85
C TYR A 230 -12.83 15.01 -67.70
N ARG A 231 -13.73 15.68 -68.44
CA ARG A 231 -13.42 16.94 -69.13
C ARG A 231 -12.97 18.02 -68.15
N ASN A 232 -13.63 18.15 -67.01
CA ASN A 232 -13.27 19.10 -65.95
C ASN A 232 -11.90 18.76 -65.33
N GLN A 233 -11.66 17.50 -64.96
CA GLN A 233 -10.35 17.04 -64.48
C GLN A 233 -9.23 17.33 -65.50
N CYS A 234 -9.45 17.08 -66.79
CA CYS A 234 -8.50 17.43 -67.83
C CYS A 234 -8.33 18.94 -68.04
N GLN A 235 -9.30 19.79 -67.69
CA GLN A 235 -9.15 21.25 -67.68
C GLN A 235 -8.36 21.72 -66.46
N VAL A 236 -8.65 21.18 -65.27
CA VAL A 236 -7.91 21.45 -64.02
C VAL A 236 -6.44 21.06 -64.17
N LEU A 237 -6.13 19.84 -64.63
CA LEU A 237 -4.75 19.41 -64.88
C LEU A 237 -4.03 20.29 -65.91
N LYS A 238 -4.73 20.75 -66.97
CA LYS A 238 -4.17 21.72 -67.94
C LYS A 238 -3.96 23.10 -67.32
N GLN A 239 -4.73 23.51 -66.32
CA GLN A 239 -4.54 24.75 -65.59
C GLN A 239 -3.40 24.63 -64.57
N GLU A 240 -3.30 23.51 -63.86
CA GLU A 240 -2.18 23.21 -62.95
C GLU A 240 -0.84 23.16 -63.70
N ILE A 241 -0.79 22.51 -64.87
CA ILE A 241 0.40 22.54 -65.75
C ILE A 241 0.75 23.98 -66.16
N LYS A 242 -0.24 24.83 -66.50
CA LYS A 242 0.00 26.25 -66.79
C LYS A 242 0.50 27.03 -65.58
N VAL A 243 0.01 26.74 -64.38
CA VAL A 243 0.47 27.35 -63.13
C VAL A 243 1.90 26.91 -62.82
N ALA A 244 2.20 25.61 -62.91
CA ALA A 244 3.55 25.07 -62.74
C ALA A 244 4.55 25.68 -63.75
N HIS A 245 4.17 25.77 -65.03
CA HIS A 245 4.95 26.50 -66.04
C HIS A 245 5.17 27.97 -65.64
N LYS A 246 4.13 28.68 -65.18
CA LYS A 246 4.25 30.09 -64.77
C LYS A 246 5.15 30.27 -63.55
N VAL A 247 5.08 29.39 -62.56
CA VAL A 247 5.98 29.38 -61.39
C VAL A 247 7.41 29.11 -61.83
N LEU A 248 7.64 28.12 -62.71
CA LEU A 248 8.96 27.86 -63.29
C LEU A 248 9.47 29.08 -64.08
N THR A 249 8.67 29.74 -64.91
CA THR A 249 9.06 31.00 -65.57
C THR A 249 9.37 32.12 -64.59
N GLN A 250 8.74 32.18 -63.41
CA GLN A 250 9.07 33.14 -62.37
C GLN A 250 10.41 32.84 -61.66
N GLU A 251 10.78 31.56 -61.49
CA GLU A 251 12.05 31.11 -60.89
C GLU A 251 13.23 31.04 -61.87
N LEU A 252 12.94 30.87 -63.17
CA LEU A 252 13.94 30.79 -64.24
C LEU A 252 14.15 32.16 -64.93
N GLY A 253 13.11 33.00 -64.97
CA GLY A 253 13.07 34.26 -65.71
C GLY A 253 12.31 34.14 -67.04
N GLU A 254 11.72 35.25 -67.50
CA GLU A 254 10.78 35.28 -68.63
C GLU A 254 11.41 34.89 -69.99
N ASN A 255 12.74 34.93 -70.10
CA ASN A 255 13.48 34.67 -71.35
C ASN A 255 13.96 33.20 -71.51
N VAL A 256 13.50 32.26 -70.67
CA VAL A 256 14.05 30.90 -70.60
C VAL A 256 13.06 29.85 -71.13
N ASN A 257 13.33 29.31 -72.31
CA ASN A 257 12.57 28.19 -72.86
C ASN A 257 12.89 26.88 -72.12
N ILE A 258 11.88 26.28 -71.51
CA ILE A 258 11.99 25.03 -70.74
C ILE A 258 12.50 23.85 -71.60
N GLN A 259 12.17 23.80 -72.90
CA GLN A 259 12.72 22.80 -73.82
C GLN A 259 14.22 22.98 -74.07
N SER A 260 14.72 24.22 -74.02
CA SER A 260 16.15 24.51 -74.19
C SER A 260 16.97 24.15 -72.95
N LEU A 261 16.38 24.21 -71.75
CA LEU A 261 17.01 23.74 -70.51
C LEU A 261 17.22 22.23 -70.50
N LEU A 262 16.21 21.46 -70.91
CA LEU A 262 16.28 20.00 -71.02
C LEU A 262 17.42 19.50 -71.93
N ASN A 263 17.78 20.30 -72.93
CA ASN A 263 18.81 19.96 -73.91
C ASN A 263 20.20 20.54 -73.60
N ASN A 264 20.34 21.40 -72.57
CA ASN A 264 21.61 22.10 -72.26
C ASN A 264 21.73 22.44 -70.75
N SER A 265 21.71 21.40 -69.91
CA SER A 265 21.63 21.50 -68.44
C SER A 265 22.82 22.16 -67.74
N GLY A 266 23.96 22.37 -68.40
CA GLY A 266 25.23 22.70 -67.75
C GLY A 266 25.43 24.17 -67.35
N ASN A 267 24.93 25.13 -68.15
CA ASN A 267 25.34 26.54 -68.05
C ASN A 267 24.28 27.46 -67.43
N PHE A 268 23.16 26.93 -66.94
CA PHE A 268 22.03 27.74 -66.50
C PHE A 268 22.11 28.14 -65.02
N ARG A 269 22.07 29.46 -64.74
CA ARG A 269 22.05 30.05 -63.41
C ARG A 269 20.66 30.65 -63.14
N GLY A 270 19.85 29.97 -62.32
CA GLY A 270 18.46 30.37 -62.04
C GLY A 270 18.31 31.77 -61.43
N ARG A 271 17.12 32.36 -61.56
CA ARG A 271 16.85 33.77 -61.20
C ARG A 271 17.15 34.05 -59.73
N ALA A 272 16.81 33.16 -58.81
CA ALA A 272 17.16 33.29 -57.39
C ALA A 272 18.68 33.39 -57.18
N GLN A 273 19.47 32.51 -57.83
CA GLN A 273 20.93 32.53 -57.77
C GLN A 273 21.50 33.80 -58.41
N GLN A 274 20.88 34.30 -59.49
CA GLN A 274 21.28 35.54 -60.15
C GLN A 274 20.95 36.77 -59.29
N ILE A 275 19.79 36.79 -58.62
CA ILE A 275 19.38 37.82 -57.64
C ILE A 275 20.36 37.84 -56.46
N ILE A 276 20.70 36.70 -55.86
CA ILE A 276 21.70 36.63 -54.77
C ILE A 276 23.05 37.17 -55.26
N THR A 277 23.46 36.84 -56.49
CA THR A 277 24.71 37.35 -57.07
C THR A 277 24.69 38.88 -57.24
N LEU A 278 23.56 39.43 -57.69
CA LEU A 278 23.37 40.88 -57.83
C LEU A 278 23.21 41.58 -56.48
N GLN A 279 22.58 40.95 -55.49
CA GLN A 279 22.48 41.46 -54.11
C GLN A 279 23.86 41.55 -53.49
N ASN A 280 24.66 40.48 -53.53
CA ASN A 280 26.04 40.49 -53.05
C ASN A 280 26.88 41.54 -53.78
N LYS A 281 26.70 41.72 -55.11
CA LYS A 281 27.42 42.76 -55.88
C LYS A 281 26.96 44.18 -55.53
N VAL A 282 25.68 44.38 -55.23
CA VAL A 282 25.12 45.67 -54.77
C VAL A 282 25.54 45.95 -53.32
N GLU A 283 25.68 44.94 -52.47
CA GLU A 283 26.18 45.06 -51.10
C GLU A 283 27.69 45.37 -51.08
N GLU A 284 28.47 44.71 -51.95
CA GLU A 284 29.88 45.04 -52.21
C GLU A 284 30.04 46.47 -52.73
N LEU A 285 29.24 46.89 -53.73
CA LEU A 285 29.27 48.26 -54.26
C LEU A 285 28.75 49.29 -53.24
N ARG A 286 27.79 48.94 -52.38
CA ARG A 286 27.34 49.80 -51.27
C ARG A 286 28.44 49.98 -50.23
N SER A 287 29.10 48.90 -49.83
CA SER A 287 30.26 48.93 -48.93
C SER A 287 31.39 49.78 -49.50
N GLN A 288 31.65 49.70 -50.81
CA GLN A 288 32.59 50.58 -51.52
C GLN A 288 32.13 52.05 -51.53
N ILE A 289 30.85 52.34 -51.77
CA ILE A 289 30.30 53.72 -51.73
C ILE A 289 30.34 54.29 -50.31
N GLU A 290 30.00 53.50 -49.29
CA GLU A 290 30.02 53.86 -47.87
C GLU A 290 31.45 54.10 -47.37
N ALA A 291 32.43 53.38 -47.93
CA ALA A 291 33.86 53.65 -47.75
C ALA A 291 34.40 54.86 -48.56
N MET A 292 33.62 55.41 -49.51
CA MET A 292 34.05 56.47 -50.44
C MET A 292 33.28 57.79 -50.32
N GLN A 293 32.35 57.95 -49.37
CA GLN A 293 31.50 59.15 -49.26
C GLN A 293 31.58 59.88 -47.91
N PRO A 294 32.24 61.05 -47.84
CA PRO A 294 32.00 62.01 -46.77
C PRO A 294 30.65 62.72 -46.98
N LYS A 295 29.79 62.66 -45.95
CA LYS A 295 28.51 63.38 -45.76
C LYS A 295 28.18 64.49 -46.78
N SER A 296 27.12 64.31 -47.58
CA SER A 296 26.38 65.40 -48.24
C SER A 296 24.87 65.11 -48.28
N LEU A 297 24.04 66.16 -48.35
CA LEU A 297 22.58 66.07 -48.39
C LEU A 297 22.05 66.30 -49.82
N GLU A 298 21.70 65.24 -50.56
CA GLU A 298 21.09 65.42 -51.88
C GLU A 298 20.15 64.26 -52.30
N SER A 299 18.89 64.30 -51.83
CA SER A 299 17.82 63.41 -52.36
C SER A 299 16.39 63.90 -52.08
N GLU A 300 16.15 65.22 -52.09
CA GLU A 300 14.82 65.80 -51.85
C GLU A 300 14.38 66.79 -52.95
N LEU A 301 14.50 66.40 -54.22
CA LEU A 301 13.92 67.15 -55.33
C LEU A 301 13.45 66.24 -56.47
N LEU A 302 12.25 66.53 -57.01
CA LEU A 302 11.47 65.82 -58.04
C LEU A 302 10.71 64.53 -57.61
N GLY A 303 9.42 64.43 -57.97
CA GLY A 303 8.60 63.21 -57.78
C GLY A 303 7.16 63.40 -57.25
N ASN A 304 6.47 64.48 -57.60
CA ASN A 304 5.25 64.90 -56.87
C ASN A 304 3.92 64.24 -57.34
N LYS A 305 2.91 64.27 -56.46
CA LYS A 305 1.48 63.90 -56.63
C LYS A 305 1.11 62.40 -56.76
N THR A 306 1.64 61.60 -57.68
CA THR A 306 1.30 60.16 -57.72
C THR A 306 1.87 59.41 -56.52
N LEU A 307 3.12 59.72 -56.15
CA LEU A 307 3.76 59.21 -54.94
C LEU A 307 3.10 59.74 -53.65
N ALA A 308 2.40 60.88 -53.68
CA ALA A 308 1.72 61.39 -52.47
C ALA A 308 0.56 60.47 -52.05
N ARG A 309 -0.32 60.10 -52.99
CA ARG A 309 -1.43 59.16 -52.71
C ARG A 309 -0.91 57.76 -52.35
N LYS A 310 0.20 57.33 -52.94
CA LYS A 310 0.84 56.06 -52.60
C LYS A 310 1.48 56.09 -51.20
N ARG A 311 2.25 57.13 -50.86
CA ARG A 311 2.76 57.38 -49.50
C ARG A 311 1.62 57.34 -48.48
N THR A 312 0.52 58.07 -48.68
CA THR A 312 -0.63 58.03 -47.74
C THR A 312 -1.33 56.67 -47.58
N GLN A 313 -0.97 55.65 -48.37
CA GLN A 313 -1.41 54.26 -48.20
C GLN A 313 -0.29 53.38 -47.64
N ASP A 314 0.95 53.55 -48.12
CA ASP A 314 2.15 52.90 -47.59
C ASP A 314 2.41 53.29 -46.12
N ASP A 315 2.10 54.54 -45.74
CA ASP A 315 2.18 55.09 -44.38
C ASP A 315 1.12 54.47 -43.47
N LYS A 316 -0.10 54.26 -43.96
CA LYS A 316 -1.15 53.51 -43.24
C LYS A 316 -0.74 52.06 -43.02
N TYR A 317 -0.16 51.40 -44.02
CA TYR A 317 0.38 50.05 -43.85
C TYR A 317 1.57 50.01 -42.87
N ARG A 318 2.38 51.08 -42.79
CA ARG A 318 3.43 51.22 -41.76
C ARG A 318 2.85 51.45 -40.36
N GLU A 319 1.78 52.21 -40.23
CA GLU A 319 1.06 52.42 -38.96
C GLU A 319 0.36 51.14 -38.50
N GLU A 320 -0.28 50.40 -39.42
CA GLU A 320 -0.87 49.10 -39.13
C GLU A 320 0.19 48.03 -38.81
N LEU A 321 1.33 48.02 -39.50
CA LEU A 321 2.44 47.15 -39.16
C LEU A 321 2.98 47.46 -37.75
N ARG A 322 3.18 48.74 -37.41
CA ARG A 322 3.56 49.17 -36.04
C ARG A 322 2.48 48.84 -35.00
N ARG A 323 1.19 48.85 -35.38
CA ARG A 323 0.07 48.42 -34.53
C ARG A 323 0.18 46.92 -34.25
N LEU A 324 0.32 46.10 -35.28
CA LEU A 324 0.48 44.64 -35.17
C LEU A 324 1.77 44.25 -34.44
N GLU A 325 2.88 44.95 -34.64
CA GLU A 325 4.13 44.77 -33.89
C GLU A 325 3.95 45.09 -32.40
N ARG A 326 3.22 46.17 -32.07
CA ARG A 326 2.89 46.52 -30.68
C ARG A 326 1.95 45.49 -30.07
N GLU A 327 0.86 45.14 -30.74
CA GLU A 327 -0.11 44.14 -30.28
C GLU A 327 0.56 42.78 -30.06
N ARG A 328 1.46 42.35 -30.96
CA ARG A 328 2.27 41.13 -30.79
C ARG A 328 3.23 41.23 -29.60
N LYS A 329 3.87 42.39 -29.40
CA LYS A 329 4.76 42.61 -28.24
C LYS A 329 3.97 42.60 -26.93
N GLU A 330 2.83 43.28 -26.87
CA GLU A 330 1.96 43.28 -25.70
C GLU A 330 1.37 41.89 -25.41
N ALA A 331 1.00 41.11 -26.42
CA ALA A 331 0.59 39.72 -26.25
C ALA A 331 1.73 38.87 -25.67
N GLN A 332 2.93 38.99 -26.24
CA GLN A 332 4.14 38.32 -25.73
C GLN A 332 4.49 38.75 -24.29
N GLU A 333 4.22 40.00 -23.92
CA GLU A 333 4.44 40.54 -22.57
C GLU A 333 3.36 40.06 -21.57
N ARG A 334 2.09 39.97 -22.00
CA ARG A 334 1.00 39.33 -21.23
C ARG A 334 1.32 37.86 -20.95
N GLU A 335 1.61 37.07 -21.99
CA GLU A 335 2.03 35.65 -21.87
C GLU A 335 3.25 35.48 -20.96
N ALA A 336 4.25 36.37 -21.07
CA ALA A 336 5.43 36.33 -20.21
C ALA A 336 5.10 36.65 -18.75
N SER A 337 4.14 37.55 -18.48
CA SER A 337 3.66 37.89 -17.14
C SER A 337 2.81 36.77 -16.53
N GLU A 338 1.97 36.11 -17.33
CA GLU A 338 1.15 34.97 -16.92
C GLU A 338 2.02 33.76 -16.58
N ARG A 339 3.00 33.44 -17.44
CA ARG A 339 4.00 32.40 -17.14
C ARG A 339 4.76 32.70 -15.85
N LYS A 340 5.13 33.96 -15.58
CA LYS A 340 5.80 34.35 -14.31
C LYS A 340 4.89 34.14 -13.10
N LYS A 341 3.61 34.56 -13.17
CA LYS A 341 2.62 34.30 -12.11
C LYS A 341 2.47 32.80 -11.86
N LEU A 342 2.34 32.00 -12.92
CA LEU A 342 2.19 30.54 -12.82
C LEU A 342 3.45 29.86 -12.24
N GLU A 343 4.65 30.39 -12.50
CA GLU A 343 5.90 29.95 -11.87
C GLU A 343 5.97 30.31 -10.37
N GLU A 344 5.46 31.47 -9.97
CA GLU A 344 5.33 31.90 -8.58
C GLU A 344 4.28 31.06 -7.82
N ASP A 345 3.11 30.82 -8.41
CA ASP A 345 2.06 29.96 -7.86
C ASP A 345 2.50 28.50 -7.75
N TYR A 346 3.22 27.97 -8.74
CA TYR A 346 3.84 26.65 -8.65
C TYR A 346 4.86 26.57 -7.51
N HIS A 347 5.67 27.62 -7.30
CA HIS A 347 6.59 27.69 -6.17
C HIS A 347 5.84 27.70 -4.82
N ASN A 348 4.80 28.53 -4.69
CA ASN A 348 3.95 28.62 -3.50
C ASN A 348 3.26 27.29 -3.19
N LEU A 349 2.67 26.64 -4.20
CA LEU A 349 2.03 25.33 -4.07
C LEU A 349 3.03 24.23 -3.68
N LYS A 350 4.23 24.24 -4.28
CA LYS A 350 5.32 23.33 -3.90
C LYS A 350 5.73 23.53 -2.44
N GLN A 351 5.91 24.78 -1.98
CA GLN A 351 6.27 25.08 -0.61
C GLN A 351 5.18 24.62 0.38
N ARG A 352 3.89 24.88 0.07
CA ARG A 352 2.75 24.37 0.85
C ARG A 352 2.75 22.84 0.92
N MET A 353 3.07 22.16 -0.18
CA MET A 353 3.15 20.69 -0.25
C MET A 353 4.36 20.11 0.51
N GLU A 354 5.51 20.79 0.51
CA GLU A 354 6.68 20.40 1.32
C GLU A 354 6.42 20.62 2.82
N ALA A 355 5.76 21.71 3.21
CA ALA A 355 5.30 21.94 4.58
C ALA A 355 4.25 20.88 5.03
N ALA A 356 3.30 20.53 4.17
CA ALA A 356 2.33 19.47 4.43
C ALA A 356 2.99 18.09 4.59
N LYS A 357 4.04 17.79 3.79
CA LYS A 357 4.86 16.58 3.95
C LYS A 357 5.63 16.58 5.27
N ALA A 358 6.21 17.71 5.68
CA ALA A 358 6.89 17.84 6.96
C ALA A 358 5.92 17.60 8.14
N ARG A 359 4.73 18.24 8.12
CA ARG A 359 3.68 18.03 9.13
C ARG A 359 3.23 16.56 9.18
N ASN A 360 2.97 15.93 8.04
CA ASN A 360 2.59 14.51 7.98
C ASN A 360 3.69 13.59 8.54
N LYS A 361 4.97 13.90 8.30
CA LYS A 361 6.10 13.14 8.86
C LYS A 361 6.17 13.24 10.39
N VAL A 362 5.89 14.42 10.96
CA VAL A 362 5.83 14.64 12.42
C VAL A 362 4.64 13.89 13.04
N LEU A 363 3.43 14.10 12.51
CA LEU A 363 2.21 13.39 12.94
C LEU A 363 2.37 11.86 12.84
N SER A 364 3.05 11.36 11.80
CA SER A 364 3.35 9.92 11.66
C SER A 364 4.36 9.39 12.68
N GLY A 365 5.17 10.27 13.28
CA GLY A 365 6.05 9.95 14.41
C GLY A 365 5.29 9.94 15.74
N GLU A 366 4.46 10.96 15.96
CA GLU A 366 3.59 11.06 17.14
C GLU A 366 2.64 9.87 17.24
N VAL A 367 1.96 9.50 16.15
CA VAL A 367 1.08 8.31 16.08
C VAL A 367 1.82 6.99 16.35
N LYS A 368 3.14 6.90 16.07
CA LYS A 368 3.95 5.74 16.46
C LYS A 368 4.26 5.75 17.94
N SER A 369 4.73 6.88 18.47
CA SER A 369 5.05 7.01 19.90
C SER A 369 3.82 6.77 20.79
N VAL A 370 2.65 7.28 20.41
CA VAL A 370 1.38 7.00 21.11
C VAL A 370 1.00 5.52 21.05
N LYS A 371 1.26 4.83 19.93
CA LYS A 371 1.04 3.37 19.84
C LYS A 371 2.02 2.58 20.70
N GLU A 372 3.29 2.98 20.77
CA GLU A 372 4.31 2.38 21.64
C GLU A 372 3.98 2.60 23.13
N GLN A 373 3.49 3.79 23.50
CA GLN A 373 2.98 4.09 24.84
C GLN A 373 1.73 3.24 25.17
N MET A 374 0.77 3.15 24.24
CA MET A 374 -0.44 2.34 24.43
C MET A 374 -0.10 0.84 24.55
N GLN A 375 0.82 0.32 23.74
CA GLN A 375 1.32 -1.06 23.86
C GLN A 375 1.99 -1.30 25.22
N THR A 376 2.75 -0.32 25.72
CA THR A 376 3.36 -0.37 27.06
C THR A 376 2.28 -0.42 28.16
N LEU A 377 1.21 0.34 28.03
CA LEU A 377 0.08 0.33 28.97
C LEU A 377 -0.71 -0.99 28.90
N MET A 378 -0.93 -1.56 27.70
CA MET A 378 -1.54 -2.88 27.54
C MET A 378 -0.69 -3.98 28.20
N GLN A 379 0.64 -3.93 28.07
CA GLN A 379 1.52 -4.90 28.73
C GLN A 379 1.45 -4.77 30.26
N LYS A 380 1.42 -3.55 30.81
CA LYS A 380 1.19 -3.34 32.26
C LYS A 380 -0.13 -3.98 32.69
N GLY A 381 -1.23 -3.63 32.01
CA GLY A 381 -2.54 -4.22 32.29
C GLY A 381 -2.58 -5.74 32.14
N HIS A 382 -1.77 -6.34 31.27
CA HIS A 382 -1.63 -7.79 31.19
C HIS A 382 -0.93 -8.36 32.44
N ASN A 383 0.22 -7.81 32.82
CA ASN A 383 0.95 -8.18 34.03
C ASN A 383 0.09 -8.00 35.31
N ASP A 384 -0.71 -6.93 35.38
CA ASP A 384 -1.63 -6.66 36.49
C ASP A 384 -2.73 -7.73 36.56
N ASN A 385 -3.26 -8.18 35.41
CA ASN A 385 -4.22 -9.29 35.34
C ASN A 385 -3.59 -10.64 35.71
N GLU A 386 -2.33 -10.89 35.36
CA GLU A 386 -1.59 -12.08 35.82
C GLU A 386 -1.42 -12.07 37.34
N LEU A 387 -1.06 -10.92 37.93
CA LEU A 387 -0.94 -10.74 39.37
C LEU A 387 -2.29 -10.95 40.09
N ILE A 388 -3.37 -10.36 39.57
CA ILE A 388 -4.73 -10.59 40.09
C ILE A 388 -5.10 -12.08 40.01
N THR A 389 -4.80 -12.75 38.90
CA THR A 389 -5.08 -14.18 38.72
C THR A 389 -4.30 -15.03 39.73
N ALA A 390 -3.02 -14.71 39.98
CA ALA A 390 -2.20 -15.39 40.98
C ALA A 390 -2.74 -15.17 42.41
N LEU A 391 -3.13 -13.95 42.77
CA LEU A 391 -3.71 -13.62 44.07
C LEU A 391 -5.09 -14.28 44.28
N MET A 392 -5.95 -14.32 43.26
CA MET A 392 -7.24 -15.03 43.33
C MET A 392 -7.05 -16.55 43.46
N LYS A 393 -6.02 -17.13 42.80
CA LYS A 393 -5.66 -18.53 43.00
C LYS A 393 -5.20 -18.82 44.43
N GLN A 394 -4.31 -17.99 44.98
CA GLN A 394 -3.88 -18.10 46.38
C GLN A 394 -5.06 -17.95 47.36
N GLN A 395 -5.95 -16.97 47.14
CA GLN A 395 -7.15 -16.80 47.96
C GLN A 395 -8.09 -18.02 47.89
N THR A 396 -8.18 -18.67 46.73
CA THR A 396 -8.98 -19.89 46.54
C THR A 396 -8.37 -21.06 47.31
N GLN A 397 -7.05 -21.28 47.18
CA GLN A 397 -6.33 -22.32 47.92
C GLN A 397 -6.42 -22.13 49.45
N LEU A 398 -6.36 -20.88 49.94
CA LEU A 398 -6.54 -20.59 51.38
C LEU A 398 -7.98 -20.85 51.86
N LYS A 399 -9.00 -20.62 51.03
CA LYS A 399 -10.40 -21.00 51.33
C LYS A 399 -10.60 -22.51 51.32
N GLU A 400 -9.93 -23.21 50.41
CA GLU A 400 -9.96 -24.67 50.29
C GLU A 400 -9.33 -25.32 51.53
N LEU A 401 -8.11 -24.91 51.92
CA LEU A 401 -7.46 -25.35 53.16
C LEU A 401 -8.25 -25.02 54.43
N LEU A 402 -8.97 -23.88 54.47
CA LEU A 402 -9.85 -23.54 55.59
C LEU A 402 -11.05 -24.49 55.67
N ASN A 403 -11.73 -24.74 54.54
CA ASN A 403 -12.83 -25.70 54.46
C ASN A 403 -12.38 -27.13 54.81
N GLU A 404 -11.20 -27.56 54.37
CA GLU A 404 -10.59 -28.84 54.76
C GLU A 404 -10.33 -28.90 56.27
N THR A 405 -9.82 -27.80 56.86
CA THR A 405 -9.55 -27.70 58.31
C THR A 405 -10.85 -27.76 59.12
N ASP A 406 -11.89 -27.03 58.72
CA ASP A 406 -13.20 -27.07 59.37
C ASP A 406 -13.89 -28.44 59.21
N GLN A 407 -13.70 -29.13 58.08
CA GLN A 407 -14.21 -30.48 57.86
C GLN A 407 -13.43 -31.54 58.66
N GLN A 408 -12.10 -31.42 58.76
CA GLN A 408 -11.28 -32.25 59.65
C GLN A 408 -11.67 -32.03 61.10
N LYS A 409 -11.84 -30.79 61.55
CA LYS A 409 -12.33 -30.46 62.89
C LYS A 409 -13.71 -31.05 63.16
N SER A 410 -14.67 -30.84 62.25
CA SER A 410 -16.03 -31.39 62.37
C SER A 410 -16.07 -32.92 62.43
N SER A 411 -15.16 -33.60 61.73
CA SER A 411 -15.05 -35.07 61.79
C SER A 411 -14.33 -35.56 63.05
N ALA A 412 -13.32 -34.84 63.53
CA ALA A 412 -12.67 -35.10 64.81
C ALA A 412 -13.63 -34.92 66.00
N GLU A 413 -14.44 -33.86 65.99
CA GLU A 413 -15.51 -33.62 66.98
C GLU A 413 -16.53 -34.77 66.98
N ARG A 414 -17.02 -35.21 65.81
CA ARG A 414 -17.91 -36.38 65.71
C ARG A 414 -17.27 -37.68 66.20
N MET A 415 -15.99 -37.92 65.92
CA MET A 415 -15.27 -39.09 66.45
C MET A 415 -15.10 -39.01 67.97
N GLN A 416 -14.85 -37.82 68.53
CA GLN A 416 -14.76 -37.58 69.96
C GLN A 416 -16.12 -37.74 70.66
N GLU A 417 -17.21 -37.25 70.07
CA GLU A 417 -18.58 -37.48 70.54
C GLU A 417 -18.93 -38.97 70.52
N ALA A 418 -18.63 -39.68 69.43
CA ALA A 418 -18.87 -41.12 69.33
C ALA A 418 -18.07 -41.91 70.38
N ALA A 419 -16.80 -41.55 70.61
CA ALA A 419 -15.97 -42.15 71.66
C ALA A 419 -16.53 -41.85 73.06
N ALA A 420 -16.98 -40.63 73.33
CA ALA A 420 -17.61 -40.25 74.60
C ALA A 420 -18.93 -41.00 74.83
N GLN A 421 -19.75 -41.18 73.78
CA GLN A 421 -20.97 -41.99 73.84
C GLN A 421 -20.67 -43.47 74.12
N GLN A 422 -19.64 -44.05 73.49
CA GLN A 422 -19.19 -45.42 73.80
C GLN A 422 -18.69 -45.54 75.24
N LEU A 423 -17.91 -44.58 75.75
CA LEU A 423 -17.48 -44.55 77.14
C LEU A 423 -18.67 -44.49 78.11
N SER A 424 -19.66 -43.65 77.80
CA SER A 424 -20.89 -43.51 78.59
C SER A 424 -21.71 -44.80 78.62
N GLN A 425 -21.89 -45.46 77.46
CA GLN A 425 -22.56 -46.76 77.37
C GLN A 425 -21.82 -47.84 78.18
N LYS A 426 -20.48 -47.91 78.08
CA LYS A 426 -19.66 -48.86 78.85
C LYS A 426 -19.76 -48.60 80.36
N ALA A 427 -19.67 -47.34 80.80
CA ALA A 427 -19.84 -46.96 82.19
C ALA A 427 -21.24 -47.31 82.74
N GLN A 428 -22.29 -47.18 81.91
CA GLN A 428 -23.64 -47.60 82.29
C GLN A 428 -23.78 -49.14 82.35
N GLN A 429 -23.11 -49.90 81.47
CA GLN A 429 -23.02 -51.37 81.57
C GLN A 429 -22.30 -51.80 82.86
N GLU A 430 -21.14 -51.22 83.16
CA GLU A 430 -20.38 -51.47 84.38
C GLU A 430 -21.19 -51.14 85.63
N LYS A 431 -21.91 -50.01 85.63
CA LYS A 431 -22.84 -49.61 86.70
C LYS A 431 -23.99 -50.62 86.88
N ASN A 432 -24.53 -51.17 85.79
CA ASN A 432 -25.56 -52.22 85.86
C ASN A 432 -25.00 -53.52 86.48
N VAL A 433 -23.78 -53.93 86.10
CA VAL A 433 -23.09 -55.08 86.71
C VAL A 433 -22.80 -54.85 88.19
N VAL A 434 -22.32 -53.66 88.57
CA VAL A 434 -22.11 -53.28 89.97
C VAL A 434 -23.42 -53.32 90.77
N ASN A 435 -24.54 -52.91 90.18
CA ASN A 435 -25.85 -53.00 90.83
C ASN A 435 -26.33 -54.46 91.00
N GLN A 436 -26.10 -55.33 90.01
CA GLN A 436 -26.37 -56.77 90.14
C GLN A 436 -25.50 -57.42 91.23
N LEU A 437 -24.20 -57.11 91.26
CA LEU A 437 -23.29 -57.59 92.30
C LEU A 437 -23.71 -57.10 93.69
N LYS A 438 -24.13 -55.84 93.84
CA LYS A 438 -24.69 -55.31 95.10
C LYS A 438 -25.96 -56.04 95.53
N ALA A 439 -26.86 -56.35 94.60
CA ALA A 439 -28.06 -57.13 94.91
C ALA A 439 -27.74 -58.56 95.35
N ILE A 440 -26.77 -59.22 94.70
CA ILE A 440 -26.27 -60.55 95.09
C ILE A 440 -25.60 -60.49 96.48
N VAL A 441 -24.80 -59.46 96.76
CA VAL A 441 -24.19 -59.26 98.09
C VAL A 441 -25.28 -59.04 99.15
N ALA A 442 -26.30 -58.23 98.88
CA ALA A 442 -27.41 -58.01 99.83
C ALA A 442 -28.23 -59.28 100.10
N ASP A 443 -28.49 -60.11 99.08
CA ASP A 443 -29.11 -61.45 99.23
C ASP A 443 -28.23 -62.39 100.07
N ARG A 444 -26.91 -62.39 99.83
CA ARG A 444 -25.94 -63.18 100.60
C ARG A 444 -25.82 -62.71 102.04
N GLU A 445 -25.77 -61.41 102.30
CA GLU A 445 -25.83 -60.83 103.64
C GLU A 445 -27.14 -61.16 104.35
N GLY A 446 -28.27 -61.13 103.64
CA GLY A 446 -29.57 -61.52 104.19
C GLY A 446 -29.59 -62.99 104.61
N LYS A 447 -29.02 -63.87 103.77
CA LYS A 447 -28.87 -65.31 104.08
C LYS A 447 -27.88 -65.56 105.21
N VAL A 448 -26.78 -64.82 105.28
CA VAL A 448 -25.84 -64.87 106.42
C VAL A 448 -26.56 -64.43 107.71
N LYS A 449 -27.27 -63.31 107.71
CA LYS A 449 -28.05 -62.83 108.87
C LYS A 449 -29.16 -63.81 109.29
N ALA A 450 -29.79 -64.50 108.34
CA ALA A 450 -30.76 -65.57 108.63
C ALA A 450 -30.09 -66.80 109.29
N LEU A 451 -28.95 -67.25 108.76
CA LEU A 451 -28.16 -68.35 109.35
C LEU A 451 -27.54 -67.97 110.70
N GLU A 452 -27.15 -66.71 110.89
CA GLU A 452 -26.71 -66.17 112.19
C GLU A 452 -27.86 -66.18 113.21
N GLN A 453 -29.07 -65.78 112.80
CA GLN A 453 -30.27 -65.88 113.65
C GLN A 453 -30.64 -67.34 113.95
N GLU A 454 -30.54 -68.25 112.98
CA GLU A 454 -30.75 -69.68 113.18
C GLU A 454 -29.69 -70.27 114.13
N LEU A 455 -28.41 -69.92 113.96
CA LEU A 455 -27.33 -70.32 114.88
C LEU A 455 -27.50 -69.72 116.28
N VAL A 456 -28.03 -68.51 116.42
CA VAL A 456 -28.38 -67.92 117.72
C VAL A 456 -29.60 -68.62 118.34
N GLN A 457 -30.61 -69.00 117.55
CA GLN A 457 -31.75 -69.78 118.03
C GLN A 457 -31.33 -71.20 118.45
N LEU A 458 -30.50 -71.88 117.65
CA LEU A 458 -29.90 -73.18 117.97
C LEU A 458 -28.97 -73.09 119.18
N LYS A 459 -28.22 -71.98 119.35
CA LYS A 459 -27.41 -71.73 120.54
C LYS A 459 -28.27 -71.50 121.77
N ASN A 460 -29.39 -70.77 121.65
CA ASN A 460 -30.32 -70.53 122.76
C ASN A 460 -31.09 -71.81 123.13
N SER A 461 -31.48 -72.62 122.14
CA SER A 461 -32.09 -73.94 122.35
C SER A 461 -31.09 -74.90 123.01
N ARG A 462 -29.84 -74.95 122.51
CA ARG A 462 -28.75 -75.65 123.21
C ARG A 462 -28.46 -75.09 124.60
N PHE A 463 -28.65 -73.80 124.85
CA PHE A 463 -28.46 -73.21 126.17
C PHE A 463 -29.62 -73.55 127.13
N GLN A 464 -30.81 -73.86 126.62
CA GLN A 464 -31.89 -74.49 127.40
C GLN A 464 -31.60 -75.98 127.63
N GLU A 465 -31.18 -76.73 126.60
CA GLU A 465 -30.78 -78.15 126.74
C GLU A 465 -29.54 -78.34 127.64
N GLN A 466 -28.60 -77.40 127.66
CA GLN A 466 -27.41 -77.40 128.52
C GLN A 466 -27.65 -76.81 129.91
N GLN A 467 -28.82 -76.23 130.20
CA GLN A 467 -29.14 -75.79 131.56
C GLN A 467 -29.50 -76.96 132.51
N GLU A 468 -29.73 -78.17 132.00
CA GLU A 468 -29.97 -79.36 132.84
C GLU A 468 -28.70 -80.17 133.21
N GLN A 469 -27.51 -79.89 132.66
CA GLN A 469 -26.27 -80.61 133.07
C GLN A 469 -24.99 -79.75 133.18
N PHE A 470 -24.46 -79.68 134.41
CA PHE A 470 -23.11 -79.36 134.89
C PHE A 470 -22.40 -78.07 134.37
N PHE A 471 -22.11 -77.05 135.19
CA PHE A 471 -21.26 -76.90 136.40
C PHE A 471 -19.72 -77.05 136.22
N ILE A 472 -18.98 -76.05 136.74
CA ILE A 472 -17.54 -75.97 137.09
C ILE A 472 -16.52 -75.57 135.98
N ASN A 473 -15.96 -74.35 136.15
CA ASN A 473 -14.54 -73.85 136.11
C ASN A 473 -13.52 -74.35 135.02
N SER A 474 -12.42 -73.67 134.65
CA SER A 474 -11.75 -72.44 135.13
C SER A 474 -10.71 -71.85 134.14
N ASP A 475 -10.42 -70.55 134.32
CA ASP A 475 -9.09 -69.88 134.26
C ASP A 475 -8.26 -69.68 132.95
N ARG A 476 -7.48 -68.57 132.96
CA ARG A 476 -6.17 -68.26 132.30
C ARG A 476 -5.97 -67.86 130.81
N THR A 477 -5.35 -66.66 130.71
CA THR A 477 -4.18 -66.22 129.88
C THR A 477 -4.25 -65.89 128.37
N SER A 478 -3.80 -64.65 128.08
CA SER A 478 -3.10 -64.17 126.86
C SER A 478 -1.71 -64.86 126.70
N PRO A 479 -0.90 -64.78 125.60
CA PRO A 479 -0.62 -63.52 124.85
C PRO A 479 -0.12 -63.64 123.36
N GLU A 480 0.39 -62.52 122.80
CA GLU A 480 1.47 -62.42 121.76
C GLU A 480 1.29 -63.02 120.33
N SER A 481 2.07 -62.71 119.27
CA SER A 481 2.93 -61.56 118.85
C SER A 481 3.36 -61.72 117.35
N GLN A 482 4.19 -60.79 116.81
CA GLN A 482 5.01 -60.88 115.57
C GLN A 482 4.29 -60.70 114.20
N SER A 483 4.93 -60.40 113.05
CA SER A 483 6.06 -59.52 112.64
C SER A 483 6.07 -59.43 111.07
N GLN A 484 6.87 -58.68 110.27
CA GLN A 484 7.98 -57.74 110.47
C GLN A 484 8.09 -56.73 109.26
N THR A 485 9.31 -56.35 108.83
CA THR A 485 9.69 -55.43 107.71
C THR A 485 11.00 -55.94 107.05
N PRO A 486 11.75 -55.26 106.12
CA PRO A 486 11.49 -54.18 105.11
C PRO A 486 12.12 -54.48 103.69
N VAL A 487 12.31 -53.44 102.85
CA VAL A 487 13.42 -53.21 101.85
C VAL A 487 13.20 -53.41 100.32
N ASN A 488 13.67 -52.38 99.59
CA ASN A 488 14.16 -52.28 98.18
C ASN A 488 13.25 -51.81 97.01
N THR A 489 13.96 -51.32 95.98
CA THR A 489 13.59 -50.32 94.94
C THR A 489 14.18 -50.76 93.57
N PRO A 490 14.23 -49.98 92.45
CA PRO A 490 13.64 -48.67 92.12
C PRO A 490 12.99 -48.58 90.70
N SER A 491 12.64 -47.35 90.30
CA SER A 491 12.75 -46.75 88.95
C SER A 491 11.48 -46.41 88.13
N HIS A 492 11.56 -45.18 87.61
CA HIS A 492 10.68 -44.33 86.80
C HIS A 492 11.63 -43.65 85.76
N PRO A 493 11.22 -42.74 84.82
CA PRO A 493 9.89 -42.44 84.30
C PRO A 493 9.79 -42.54 82.72
N PRO A 494 9.75 -41.47 81.86
CA PRO A 494 8.76 -41.41 80.76
C PRO A 494 9.29 -41.03 79.35
N THR A 495 8.44 -41.08 78.31
CA THR A 495 8.71 -40.41 77.00
C THR A 495 7.43 -39.96 76.26
N PRO A 496 7.50 -38.88 75.45
CA PRO A 496 6.48 -38.50 74.46
C PRO A 496 7.02 -38.45 73.00
N VAL A 497 6.10 -38.42 72.02
CA VAL A 497 6.17 -37.68 70.73
C VAL A 497 7.25 -38.06 69.66
N VAL A 498 6.74 -38.75 68.61
CA VAL A 498 6.98 -38.52 67.15
C VAL A 498 8.23 -39.12 66.40
N THR A 499 7.94 -39.56 65.17
CA THR A 499 8.78 -39.85 63.97
C THR A 499 8.96 -41.32 63.51
N ILE A 500 8.92 -41.47 62.17
CA ILE A 500 9.03 -42.63 61.25
C ILE A 500 10.51 -42.75 60.76
N PRO A 501 11.07 -43.82 60.10
CA PRO A 501 10.57 -45.15 59.67
C PRO A 501 11.46 -46.36 60.11
N MET A 502 11.13 -47.59 59.68
CA MET A 502 12.08 -48.44 58.91
C MET A 502 11.43 -49.67 58.21
N SER A 503 12.19 -50.36 57.37
CA SER A 503 11.75 -51.42 56.43
C SER A 503 12.08 -52.85 56.90
N GLY A 504 11.38 -53.88 56.37
CA GLY A 504 11.79 -55.28 56.59
C GLY A 504 10.92 -56.39 55.98
N ARG A 505 11.16 -56.75 54.70
CA ARG A 505 11.09 -58.11 54.05
C ARG A 505 9.83 -59.01 54.22
N SER A 506 9.49 -59.94 53.31
CA SER A 506 10.14 -60.46 52.09
C SER A 506 9.16 -61.25 51.21
N SER A 507 9.24 -61.16 49.86
CA SER A 507 9.15 -62.34 48.97
C SER A 507 9.60 -62.05 47.51
N ARG A 508 10.33 -63.04 46.95
CA ARG A 508 10.63 -63.48 45.55
C ARG A 508 9.90 -62.77 44.37
N GLN A 509 10.44 -62.60 43.14
CA GLN A 509 11.64 -63.11 42.40
C GLN A 509 12.22 -61.96 41.50
N SER A 510 13.53 -61.84 41.16
CA SER A 510 14.37 -62.63 40.20
C SER A 510 13.92 -62.48 38.72
N THR A 511 14.72 -62.08 37.70
CA THR A 511 16.20 -62.00 37.48
C THR A 511 16.64 -60.91 36.45
N GLN A 512 17.84 -60.30 36.63
CA GLN A 512 18.97 -60.02 35.68
C GLN A 512 18.75 -59.54 34.20
N ASP A 513 19.59 -58.73 33.53
CA ASP A 513 20.85 -58.02 33.91
C ASP A 513 21.32 -56.93 32.87
N ASN A 514 22.31 -56.10 33.27
CA ASN A 514 23.37 -55.41 32.47
C ASN A 514 23.08 -54.24 31.48
N PHE A 515 23.08 -53.01 32.02
CA PHE A 515 24.08 -51.93 31.84
C PHE A 515 25.04 -51.89 30.60
N VAL A 516 25.14 -50.72 29.91
CA VAL A 516 26.37 -49.87 29.70
C VAL A 516 26.23 -48.79 28.59
N VAL A 517 26.55 -47.54 28.99
CA VAL A 517 27.01 -46.28 28.34
C VAL A 517 27.28 -46.15 26.81
N SER A 518 26.65 -45.10 26.24
CA SER A 518 27.03 -44.07 25.22
C SER A 518 28.17 -44.19 24.18
N SER A 519 27.79 -43.80 22.94
CA SER A 519 28.45 -42.85 21.98
C SER A 519 29.79 -43.15 21.28
N VAL A 520 29.80 -43.05 19.92
CA VAL A 520 30.68 -42.22 19.02
C VAL A 520 30.51 -42.67 17.54
N THR A 521 30.86 -41.81 16.56
CA THR A 521 30.68 -41.97 15.08
C THR A 521 31.96 -41.57 14.31
N PRO A 522 32.12 -41.72 12.96
CA PRO A 522 31.27 -42.34 11.91
C PRO A 522 32.02 -43.56 11.27
N PRO A 523 32.58 -43.65 10.02
CA PRO A 523 32.29 -43.11 8.67
C PRO A 523 32.40 -44.10 7.46
N GLN A 524 32.12 -43.62 6.22
CA GLN A 524 32.54 -44.15 4.88
C GLN A 524 31.89 -45.49 4.40
N SER A 525 31.56 -45.74 3.11
CA SER A 525 31.55 -44.92 1.86
C SER A 525 30.72 -45.57 0.71
N ARG A 526 30.19 -44.76 -0.24
CA ARG A 526 29.71 -45.11 -1.63
C ARG A 526 28.46 -46.03 -1.77
N HIS A 527 27.62 -46.02 -2.83
CA HIS A 527 27.41 -45.20 -4.07
C HIS A 527 25.88 -44.94 -4.22
N SER A 528 25.32 -43.77 -4.57
CA SER A 528 25.35 -42.97 -5.82
C SER A 528 24.46 -43.45 -7.00
N HIS A 529 23.27 -42.84 -7.19
CA HIS A 529 22.60 -42.46 -8.46
C HIS A 529 21.39 -41.56 -8.11
N ARG A 530 21.33 -40.24 -8.36
CA ARG A 530 21.30 -39.44 -9.61
C ARG A 530 20.00 -39.56 -10.43
N SER A 531 19.11 -38.58 -10.28
CA SER A 531 18.07 -38.21 -11.27
C SER A 531 18.06 -36.69 -11.49
N LYS A 532 17.56 -36.23 -12.65
CA LYS A 532 17.48 -34.82 -13.03
C LYS A 532 16.08 -34.46 -13.54
N SER A 533 15.73 -33.19 -13.39
CA SER A 533 14.89 -32.38 -14.31
C SER A 533 13.53 -32.91 -14.78
N ALA A 534 12.48 -32.13 -14.49
CA ALA A 534 11.56 -31.69 -15.53
C ALA A 534 10.96 -30.31 -15.16
N GLN A 535 11.25 -29.29 -15.97
CA GLN A 535 10.55 -28.01 -15.98
C GLN A 535 9.69 -28.00 -17.25
N ARG A 536 8.36 -27.93 -17.12
CA ARG A 536 7.43 -27.85 -18.26
C ARG A 536 6.49 -26.67 -18.08
N GLY A 537 6.50 -25.76 -19.05
CA GLY A 537 5.50 -24.70 -19.15
C GLY A 537 4.22 -25.21 -19.81
N ALA A 538 3.10 -24.53 -19.55
CA ALA A 538 1.84 -24.80 -20.23
C ALA A 538 1.78 -24.05 -21.56
N GLN A 539 1.50 -24.77 -22.65
CA GLN A 539 1.02 -24.21 -23.92
C GLN A 539 -0.08 -25.10 -24.50
N ASN A 540 -1.20 -24.46 -24.83
CA ASN A 540 -2.24 -24.82 -25.81
C ASN A 540 -2.45 -26.31 -26.13
N GLY A 541 -3.44 -26.94 -25.48
CA GLY A 541 -4.12 -28.13 -25.99
C GLY A 541 -5.30 -27.75 -26.89
N VAL A 542 -5.27 -28.14 -28.17
CA VAL A 542 -6.34 -27.85 -29.15
C VAL A 542 -7.43 -28.92 -29.11
N VAL A 543 -8.70 -28.50 -29.16
CA VAL A 543 -9.87 -29.39 -29.25
C VAL A 543 -9.86 -30.19 -30.56
N ARG A 544 -9.99 -31.51 -30.48
CA ARG A 544 -10.43 -32.37 -31.60
C ARG A 544 -11.36 -33.49 -31.11
N SER A 545 -12.35 -33.80 -31.93
CA SER A 545 -13.49 -34.67 -31.59
C SER A 545 -13.21 -36.17 -31.79
N ALA A 546 -14.09 -36.98 -31.23
CA ALA A 546 -14.05 -38.44 -31.19
C ALA A 546 -14.05 -39.14 -32.56
N THR A 547 -13.62 -40.41 -32.55
CA THR A 547 -14.07 -41.46 -33.47
C THR A 547 -14.21 -42.77 -32.69
N THR A 548 -15.16 -43.62 -33.07
CA THR A 548 -15.71 -44.71 -32.23
C THR A 548 -15.14 -46.10 -32.53
N THR A 549 -15.01 -46.98 -31.51
CA THR A 549 -15.16 -48.44 -31.70
C THR A 549 -15.53 -49.20 -30.42
N LYS A 550 -16.70 -49.86 -30.44
CA LYS A 550 -17.18 -51.05 -29.69
C LYS A 550 -17.25 -51.02 -28.13
N PRO A 551 -18.33 -51.55 -27.54
CA PRO A 551 -18.45 -51.72 -26.08
C PRO A 551 -17.81 -53.04 -25.61
N SER A 552 -17.29 -53.03 -24.37
CA SER A 552 -16.87 -54.22 -23.62
C SER A 552 -17.09 -53.96 -22.13
N GLN A 553 -17.52 -54.98 -21.39
CA GLN A 553 -18.02 -54.92 -20.01
C GLN A 553 -17.16 -54.07 -19.07
N GLY A 554 -17.70 -52.97 -18.53
CA GLY A 554 -16.98 -52.08 -17.61
C GLY A 554 -17.82 -50.95 -16.95
N ASP A 555 -19.15 -51.05 -16.98
CA ASP A 555 -20.04 -49.89 -16.83
C ASP A 555 -20.03 -49.20 -15.46
N GLY A 556 -19.39 -49.78 -14.44
CA GLY A 556 -19.17 -49.11 -13.15
C GLY A 556 -18.20 -47.92 -13.24
N SER A 557 -17.10 -48.03 -14.01
CA SER A 557 -16.08 -46.97 -14.08
C SER A 557 -16.51 -45.85 -15.02
N ALA A 558 -16.99 -46.20 -16.22
CA ALA A 558 -17.40 -45.23 -17.23
C ALA A 558 -18.60 -44.36 -16.77
N MET A 559 -19.51 -44.92 -15.97
CA MET A 559 -20.64 -44.18 -15.40
C MET A 559 -20.17 -43.21 -14.29
N GLY A 560 -19.20 -43.62 -13.46
CA GLY A 560 -18.55 -42.75 -12.48
C GLY A 560 -17.73 -41.62 -13.11
N GLU A 561 -16.99 -41.91 -14.18
CA GLU A 561 -16.26 -40.90 -14.98
C GLU A 561 -17.21 -39.89 -15.61
N LEU A 562 -18.32 -40.35 -16.21
CA LEU A 562 -19.35 -39.47 -16.77
C LEU A 562 -20.04 -38.63 -15.67
N GLN A 563 -20.32 -39.21 -14.51
CA GLN A 563 -20.90 -38.49 -13.37
C GLN A 563 -19.94 -37.41 -12.85
N TYR A 564 -18.64 -37.71 -12.75
CA TYR A 564 -17.61 -36.75 -12.39
C TYR A 564 -17.49 -35.62 -13.42
N GLN A 565 -17.50 -35.95 -14.72
CA GLN A 565 -17.46 -34.96 -15.80
C GLN A 565 -18.70 -34.05 -15.81
N CYS A 566 -19.89 -34.59 -15.54
CA CYS A 566 -21.11 -33.80 -15.33
C CYS A 566 -21.01 -32.89 -14.10
N GLN A 567 -20.39 -33.35 -13.01
CA GLN A 567 -20.15 -32.53 -11.81
C GLN A 567 -19.13 -31.42 -12.08
N GLU A 568 -18.07 -31.69 -12.85
CA GLU A 568 -17.09 -30.70 -13.30
C GLU A 568 -17.74 -29.61 -14.17
N TYR A 569 -18.56 -29.99 -15.17
CA TYR A 569 -19.32 -29.03 -15.96
C TYR A 569 -20.31 -28.22 -15.12
N HIS A 570 -20.95 -28.82 -14.10
CA HIS A 570 -21.83 -28.09 -13.19
C HIS A 570 -21.06 -27.05 -12.37
N MET A 571 -19.89 -27.41 -11.81
CA MET A 571 -19.04 -26.46 -11.07
C MET A 571 -18.50 -25.34 -11.98
N LEU A 572 -18.09 -25.66 -13.20
CA LEU A 572 -17.61 -24.68 -14.18
C LEU A 572 -18.71 -23.71 -14.63
N MET A 573 -19.93 -24.22 -14.85
CA MET A 573 -21.11 -23.40 -15.11
C MET A 573 -21.45 -22.50 -13.91
N GLN A 574 -21.40 -23.02 -12.69
CA GLN A 574 -21.66 -22.24 -11.48
C GLN A 574 -20.63 -21.11 -11.30
N ALA A 575 -19.34 -21.39 -11.51
CA ALA A 575 -18.29 -20.37 -11.48
C ALA A 575 -18.47 -19.31 -12.59
N SER A 576 -18.87 -19.74 -13.78
CA SER A 576 -19.15 -18.84 -14.92
C SER A 576 -20.36 -17.94 -14.67
N ASN A 577 -21.40 -18.44 -14.01
CA ASN A 577 -22.54 -17.63 -13.58
C ASN A 577 -22.12 -16.58 -12.53
N VAL A 578 -21.32 -16.96 -11.53
CA VAL A 578 -20.83 -16.00 -10.50
C VAL A 578 -19.98 -14.89 -11.13
N GLU A 579 -19.07 -15.20 -12.06
CA GLU A 579 -18.27 -14.16 -12.72
C GLU A 579 -19.11 -13.32 -13.70
N ARG A 580 -20.12 -13.90 -14.38
CA ARG A 580 -21.11 -13.13 -15.17
C ARG A 580 -21.86 -12.13 -14.30
N ASP A 581 -22.31 -12.55 -13.12
CA ASP A 581 -23.14 -11.72 -12.24
C ASP A 581 -22.29 -10.59 -11.63
N ARG A 582 -21.06 -10.89 -11.23
CA ARG A 582 -20.03 -9.90 -10.85
C ARG A 582 -19.72 -8.90 -11.97
N LEU A 583 -19.62 -9.36 -13.23
CA LEU A 583 -19.44 -8.48 -14.38
C LEU A 583 -20.69 -7.63 -14.66
N SER A 584 -21.89 -8.13 -14.36
CA SER A 584 -23.13 -7.36 -14.42
C SER A 584 -23.15 -6.24 -13.37
N GLU A 585 -22.75 -6.52 -12.13
CA GLU A 585 -22.58 -5.50 -11.08
C GLU A 585 -21.56 -4.44 -11.48
N LEU A 586 -20.40 -4.85 -12.03
CA LEU A 586 -19.38 -3.91 -12.50
C LEU A 586 -19.90 -3.03 -13.65
N LEU A 587 -20.65 -3.60 -14.60
CA LEU A 587 -21.31 -2.84 -15.67
C LEU A 587 -22.34 -1.86 -15.11
N GLN A 588 -23.14 -2.23 -14.10
CA GLN A 588 -24.07 -1.33 -13.44
C GLN A 588 -23.35 -0.17 -12.70
N VAL A 589 -22.23 -0.44 -12.04
CA VAL A 589 -21.42 0.60 -11.38
C VAL A 589 -20.79 1.55 -12.40
N VAL A 590 -20.26 1.03 -13.51
CA VAL A 590 -19.72 1.83 -14.61
C VAL A 590 -20.82 2.66 -15.28
N GLN A 591 -22.00 2.09 -15.53
CA GLN A 591 -23.14 2.82 -16.12
C GLN A 591 -23.64 3.93 -15.18
N LYS A 592 -23.75 3.69 -13.86
CA LYS A 592 -24.10 4.72 -12.88
C LYS A 592 -23.09 5.87 -12.85
N ARG A 593 -21.80 5.56 -12.92
CA ARG A 593 -20.73 6.58 -13.02
C ARG A 593 -20.79 7.37 -14.32
N LEU A 594 -21.01 6.70 -15.45
CA LEU A 594 -21.13 7.33 -16.77
C LEU A 594 -22.35 8.27 -16.82
N ASN A 595 -23.49 7.86 -16.26
CA ASN A 595 -24.67 8.72 -16.14
C ASN A 595 -24.36 9.97 -15.29
N ALA A 596 -23.75 9.79 -14.11
CA ALA A 596 -23.41 10.90 -13.21
C ALA A 596 -22.40 11.90 -13.82
N GLU A 597 -21.39 11.44 -14.58
CA GLU A 597 -20.52 12.36 -15.33
C GLU A 597 -21.25 13.04 -16.51
N THR A 598 -22.22 12.37 -17.13
CA THR A 598 -23.04 12.97 -18.21
C THR A 598 -23.97 14.05 -17.66
N GLU A 599 -24.56 13.84 -16.49
CA GLU A 599 -25.37 14.83 -15.75
C GLU A 599 -24.49 16.02 -15.33
N ALA A 600 -23.34 15.79 -14.70
CA ALA A 600 -22.40 16.85 -14.32
C ALA A 600 -21.87 17.65 -15.54
N MET A 601 -21.66 17.00 -16.68
CA MET A 601 -21.30 17.69 -17.94
C MET A 601 -22.45 18.58 -18.45
N SER A 602 -23.69 18.11 -18.35
CA SER A 602 -24.89 18.88 -18.72
C SER A 602 -25.05 20.11 -17.83
N ASP A 603 -24.84 19.98 -16.52
CA ASP A 603 -24.93 21.09 -15.57
C ASP A 603 -23.85 22.15 -15.83
N LEU A 604 -22.59 21.75 -16.01
CA LEU A 604 -21.51 22.65 -16.42
C LEU A 604 -21.77 23.33 -17.77
N GLN A 605 -22.41 22.62 -18.72
CA GLN A 605 -22.81 23.20 -20.00
C GLN A 605 -23.99 24.19 -19.87
N ALA A 606 -24.87 24.01 -18.88
CA ALA A 606 -25.93 24.96 -18.55
C ALA A 606 -25.36 26.21 -17.85
N GLU A 607 -24.46 26.05 -16.89
CA GLU A 607 -23.76 27.12 -16.19
C GLU A 607 -22.94 27.98 -17.17
N LEU A 608 -22.20 27.34 -18.08
CA LEU A 608 -21.46 28.02 -19.14
C LEU A 608 -22.39 28.79 -20.11
N GLN A 609 -23.64 28.35 -20.30
CA GLN A 609 -24.64 29.12 -21.03
C GLN A 609 -25.17 30.31 -20.23
N THR A 610 -25.37 30.20 -18.91
CA THR A 610 -25.77 31.35 -18.08
C THR A 610 -24.66 32.40 -17.98
N MET A 611 -23.40 31.99 -17.82
CA MET A 611 -22.25 32.90 -17.85
C MET A 611 -22.10 33.62 -19.20
N ARG A 612 -22.38 32.93 -20.32
CA ARG A 612 -22.43 33.57 -21.65
C ARG A 612 -23.56 34.58 -21.78
N ARG A 613 -24.77 34.28 -21.27
CA ARG A 613 -25.90 35.22 -21.26
C ARG A 613 -25.62 36.46 -20.41
N GLN A 614 -24.99 36.29 -19.25
CA GLN A 614 -24.56 37.40 -18.39
C GLN A 614 -23.52 38.29 -19.09
N ASN A 615 -22.50 37.71 -19.73
CA ASN A 615 -21.53 38.47 -20.52
C ASN A 615 -22.20 39.29 -21.64
N VAL A 616 -23.11 38.70 -22.42
CA VAL A 616 -23.86 39.42 -23.47
C VAL A 616 -24.71 40.57 -22.90
N GLU A 617 -25.29 40.41 -21.71
CA GLU A 617 -26.03 41.50 -21.06
C GLU A 617 -25.09 42.60 -20.51
N LEU A 618 -23.91 42.25 -20.01
CA LEU A 618 -22.87 43.20 -19.59
C LEU A 618 -22.30 43.98 -20.78
N GLU A 619 -21.98 43.31 -21.89
CA GLU A 619 -21.59 43.96 -23.16
C GLU A 619 -22.67 44.93 -23.66
N LYS A 620 -23.95 44.53 -23.55
CA LYS A 620 -25.12 45.35 -23.89
C LYS A 620 -25.33 46.54 -22.94
N GLN A 621 -24.95 46.43 -21.67
CA GLN A 621 -24.94 47.54 -20.71
C GLN A 621 -23.78 48.51 -20.98
N LEU A 622 -22.56 48.00 -21.21
CA LEU A 622 -21.39 48.79 -21.60
C LEU A 622 -21.62 49.54 -22.92
N GLY A 623 -22.22 48.88 -23.92
CA GLY A 623 -22.61 49.51 -25.18
C GLY A 623 -23.65 50.62 -25.02
N ARG A 624 -24.59 50.48 -24.06
CA ARG A 624 -25.55 51.53 -23.71
C ARG A 624 -24.87 52.73 -23.04
N GLN A 625 -23.97 52.50 -22.10
CA GLN A 625 -23.18 53.56 -21.46
C GLN A 625 -22.29 54.30 -22.48
N GLY A 626 -21.63 53.57 -23.39
CA GLY A 626 -20.84 54.13 -24.49
C GLY A 626 -21.67 55.00 -25.45
N LEU A 627 -22.88 54.57 -25.79
CA LEU A 627 -23.82 55.39 -26.58
C LEU A 627 -24.28 56.64 -25.81
N GLN A 628 -24.56 56.51 -24.51
CA GLN A 628 -25.01 57.64 -23.68
C GLN A 628 -23.93 58.73 -23.56
N ASN A 629 -22.65 58.36 -23.57
CA ASN A 629 -21.51 59.27 -23.57
C ASN A 629 -21.24 60.00 -24.92
N THR A 630 -22.04 59.73 -25.97
CA THR A 630 -21.96 60.45 -27.26
C THR A 630 -23.20 61.31 -27.57
N GLY A 631 -24.09 61.46 -26.59
CA GLY A 631 -25.46 61.97 -26.77
C GLY A 631 -25.68 63.50 -26.74
N SER A 632 -24.65 64.35 -26.76
CA SER A 632 -24.85 65.82 -26.67
C SER A 632 -23.84 66.65 -27.48
N GLY A 633 -24.30 67.37 -28.51
CA GLY A 633 -23.47 68.33 -29.25
C GLY A 633 -23.98 68.73 -30.65
N LYS A 634 -25.03 69.57 -30.74
CA LYS A 634 -25.57 70.00 -32.06
C LYS A 634 -26.10 71.45 -32.10
N LYS A 635 -25.17 72.41 -32.13
CA LYS A 635 -25.24 73.82 -32.62
C LYS A 635 -23.83 74.41 -32.39
N LYS A 636 -23.09 75.05 -33.32
CA LYS A 636 -23.36 75.99 -34.44
C LYS A 636 -23.42 77.48 -34.01
N GLY A 637 -22.24 78.12 -34.01
CA GLY A 637 -22.06 79.54 -34.38
C GLY A 637 -21.72 80.54 -33.26
N GLY A 638 -20.81 81.48 -33.56
CA GLY A 638 -20.79 82.83 -32.96
C GLY A 638 -19.62 83.21 -32.05
N THR A 639 -18.66 83.99 -32.58
CA THR A 639 -18.18 85.32 -32.06
C THR A 639 -18.37 85.66 -30.58
N ALA A 640 -17.42 86.26 -29.84
CA ALA A 640 -16.13 86.89 -30.19
C ALA A 640 -15.34 87.32 -28.92
N ARG A 641 -14.06 87.72 -29.08
CA ARG A 641 -13.19 88.47 -28.12
C ARG A 641 -12.90 87.79 -26.75
N ALA A 642 -11.80 88.05 -26.05
CA ALA A 642 -10.45 88.53 -26.38
C ALA A 642 -9.53 88.30 -25.14
N ALA A 643 -8.22 88.47 -25.33
CA ALA A 643 -7.14 88.80 -24.37
C ALA A 643 -7.49 89.21 -22.91
N SER A 644 -6.66 88.98 -21.89
CA SER A 644 -5.36 88.26 -21.80
C SER A 644 -4.84 88.20 -20.35
N THR A 645 -4.08 87.16 -20.00
CA THR A 645 -3.02 87.10 -18.96
C THR A 645 -3.32 87.57 -17.53
N ILE A 646 -3.21 86.64 -16.57
CA ILE A 646 -2.54 86.79 -15.25
C ILE A 646 -2.27 85.36 -14.70
N GLU A 647 -1.35 85.24 -13.74
CA GLU A 647 -0.67 83.98 -13.39
C GLU A 647 -1.25 83.24 -12.16
N ASP A 648 -1.19 81.90 -12.24
CA ASP A 648 -0.92 80.89 -11.21
C ASP A 648 -1.75 80.61 -9.93
N MET A 649 -1.59 79.35 -9.47
CA MET A 649 -1.83 78.79 -8.12
C MET A 649 -3.27 78.71 -7.53
N GLU A 650 -4.03 77.64 -7.85
CA GLU A 650 -4.32 76.52 -6.91
C GLU A 650 -5.14 75.37 -7.57
N PRO A 651 -4.94 74.08 -7.19
CA PRO A 651 -5.66 72.93 -7.77
C PRO A 651 -6.62 72.20 -6.80
N PRO A 652 -7.80 71.73 -7.27
CA PRO A 652 -8.61 70.74 -6.55
C PRO A 652 -8.71 69.40 -7.33
N ALA A 653 -8.08 68.34 -6.82
CA ALA A 653 -8.19 66.97 -7.38
C ALA A 653 -8.20 65.91 -6.27
N ALA A 654 -9.39 65.44 -5.87
CA ALA A 654 -9.53 64.48 -4.75
C ALA A 654 -10.76 63.54 -4.78
N VAL A 655 -11.68 63.69 -5.75
CA VAL A 655 -13.04 63.09 -5.62
C VAL A 655 -13.24 61.79 -6.43
N THR A 656 -12.38 61.48 -7.40
CA THR A 656 -12.61 60.39 -8.38
C THR A 656 -11.85 59.08 -8.12
N SER A 657 -11.13 58.93 -7.00
CA SER A 657 -10.52 57.65 -6.58
C SER A 657 -11.53 56.78 -5.82
N ASN A 658 -12.12 57.33 -4.76
CA ASN A 658 -12.81 56.56 -3.72
C ASN A 658 -13.97 55.70 -4.25
N ASP A 659 -14.67 56.13 -5.31
CA ASP A 659 -15.75 55.33 -5.93
C ASP A 659 -15.22 54.09 -6.68
N ARG A 660 -14.01 54.13 -7.24
CA ARG A 660 -13.34 52.94 -7.81
C ARG A 660 -12.84 52.04 -6.69
N ASP A 661 -12.14 52.62 -5.72
CA ASP A 661 -11.60 51.87 -4.57
C ASP A 661 -12.72 51.13 -3.83
N MET A 662 -13.91 51.73 -3.72
CA MET A 662 -15.11 51.12 -3.13
C MET A 662 -15.76 50.03 -4.01
N GLN A 663 -15.72 50.15 -5.35
CA GLN A 663 -16.18 49.09 -6.27
C GLN A 663 -15.22 47.89 -6.29
N GLU A 664 -13.90 48.13 -6.23
CA GLU A 664 -12.88 47.09 -6.08
C GLU A 664 -12.99 46.41 -4.71
N LEU A 665 -13.32 47.15 -3.64
CA LEU A 665 -13.59 46.57 -2.33
C LEU A 665 -14.89 45.75 -2.29
N MET A 666 -15.96 46.16 -2.98
CA MET A 666 -17.20 45.36 -3.06
C MET A 666 -17.00 44.07 -3.87
N THR A 667 -16.34 44.13 -5.01
CA THR A 667 -16.08 42.93 -5.84
C THR A 667 -15.14 41.94 -5.16
N THR A 668 -14.10 42.40 -4.45
CA THR A 668 -13.25 41.51 -3.65
C THR A 668 -13.99 40.90 -2.44
N LEU A 669 -14.92 41.61 -1.82
CA LEU A 669 -15.79 41.09 -0.75
C LEU A 669 -16.76 40.01 -1.30
N GLU A 670 -17.28 40.19 -2.52
CA GLU A 670 -18.12 39.20 -3.20
C GLU A 670 -17.35 37.92 -3.53
N ILE A 671 -16.15 38.03 -4.11
CA ILE A 671 -15.24 36.89 -4.36
C ILE A 671 -14.91 36.14 -3.05
N GLN A 672 -14.72 36.86 -1.94
CA GLN A 672 -14.47 36.23 -0.63
C GLN A 672 -15.69 35.48 -0.07
N LYS A 673 -16.93 35.92 -0.37
CA LYS A 673 -18.14 35.15 -0.01
C LYS A 673 -18.21 33.86 -0.81
N ASP A 674 -17.97 33.92 -2.12
CA ASP A 674 -17.99 32.75 -3.00
C ASP A 674 -16.90 31.74 -2.59
N GLU A 675 -15.69 32.20 -2.23
CA GLU A 675 -14.64 31.33 -1.67
C GLU A 675 -15.09 30.69 -0.35
N ILE A 676 -15.69 31.46 0.57
CA ILE A 676 -16.19 30.96 1.85
C ILE A 676 -17.30 29.91 1.66
N ASP A 677 -18.23 30.11 0.73
CA ASP A 677 -19.32 29.17 0.48
C ASP A 677 -18.87 27.94 -0.31
N ALA A 678 -17.92 28.08 -1.23
CA ALA A 678 -17.22 26.94 -1.84
C ALA A 678 -16.44 26.11 -0.80
N LEU A 679 -15.79 26.75 0.16
CA LEU A 679 -15.10 26.08 1.28
C LEU A 679 -16.09 25.36 2.22
N LYS A 680 -17.25 25.96 2.53
CA LYS A 680 -18.33 25.27 3.27
C LYS A 680 -18.82 24.03 2.53
N ALA A 681 -19.09 24.14 1.22
CA ALA A 681 -19.54 23.03 0.40
C ALA A 681 -18.48 21.91 0.30
N ALA A 682 -17.20 22.27 0.17
CA ALA A 682 -16.08 21.31 0.20
C ALA A 682 -15.95 20.61 1.57
N LEU A 683 -16.10 21.35 2.67
CA LEU A 683 -16.11 20.79 4.03
C LEU A 683 -17.28 19.84 4.24
N GLN A 684 -18.50 20.21 3.82
CA GLN A 684 -19.69 19.36 3.94
C GLN A 684 -19.56 18.07 3.13
N ARG A 685 -19.08 18.14 1.88
CA ARG A 685 -18.77 16.95 1.04
C ARG A 685 -17.71 16.06 1.71
N THR A 686 -16.70 16.66 2.34
CA THR A 686 -15.65 15.91 3.07
C THR A 686 -16.21 15.23 4.33
N LEU A 687 -17.13 15.89 5.03
CA LEU A 687 -17.80 15.37 6.22
C LEU A 687 -18.71 14.19 5.85
N GLN A 688 -19.57 14.34 4.84
CA GLN A 688 -20.41 13.26 4.32
C GLN A 688 -19.58 12.04 3.89
N ALA A 689 -18.50 12.25 3.14
CA ALA A 689 -17.60 11.14 2.74
C ALA A 689 -16.98 10.41 3.95
N LYS A 690 -16.76 11.10 5.09
CA LYS A 690 -16.28 10.48 6.33
C LYS A 690 -17.37 9.75 7.11
N GLU A 691 -18.63 10.20 7.02
CA GLU A 691 -19.78 9.45 7.55
C GLU A 691 -20.05 8.19 6.72
N GLU A 692 -19.90 8.25 5.40
CA GLU A 692 -20.00 7.10 4.50
C GLU A 692 -18.87 6.07 4.75
N ASP A 693 -17.61 6.53 4.88
CA ASP A 693 -16.49 5.68 5.32
C ASP A 693 -16.80 4.98 6.66
N LEU A 694 -17.27 5.73 7.66
CA LEU A 694 -17.54 5.21 9.00
C LEU A 694 -18.71 4.21 9.00
N GLY A 695 -19.75 4.47 8.20
CA GLY A 695 -20.85 3.55 7.95
C GLY A 695 -20.41 2.25 7.28
N LEU A 696 -19.46 2.31 6.33
CA LEU A 696 -18.85 1.13 5.71
C LEU A 696 -18.01 0.33 6.72
N TYR A 697 -17.20 1.00 7.56
CA TYR A 697 -16.46 0.34 8.63
C TYR A 697 -17.38 -0.35 9.65
N SER A 698 -18.48 0.28 10.05
CA SER A 698 -19.45 -0.34 10.97
C SER A 698 -20.09 -1.60 10.38
N ARG A 699 -20.57 -1.54 9.13
CA ARG A 699 -21.13 -2.73 8.43
C ARG A 699 -20.10 -3.85 8.33
N THR A 700 -18.87 -3.54 7.94
CA THR A 700 -17.77 -4.52 7.84
C THR A 700 -17.49 -5.20 9.18
N ILE A 701 -17.55 -4.45 10.29
CA ILE A 701 -17.37 -4.98 11.65
C ILE A 701 -18.55 -5.89 12.04
N ASP A 702 -19.80 -5.48 11.80
CA ASP A 702 -20.97 -6.29 12.13
C ASP A 702 -21.10 -7.55 11.25
N GLU A 703 -20.74 -7.48 9.98
CA GLU A 703 -20.62 -8.65 9.08
C GLU A 703 -19.54 -9.62 9.58
N THR A 704 -18.34 -9.11 9.91
CA THR A 704 -17.24 -9.92 10.48
C THR A 704 -17.67 -10.60 11.79
N LYS A 705 -18.40 -9.89 12.65
CA LYS A 705 -18.97 -10.39 13.90
C LYS A 705 -20.05 -11.45 13.66
N GLN A 706 -20.91 -11.30 12.66
CA GLN A 706 -21.88 -12.33 12.28
C GLN A 706 -21.18 -13.61 11.78
N VAL A 707 -20.19 -13.48 10.89
CA VAL A 707 -19.39 -14.62 10.40
C VAL A 707 -18.67 -15.33 11.55
N PHE A 708 -18.10 -14.58 12.49
CA PHE A 708 -17.43 -15.16 13.67
C PHE A 708 -18.42 -15.89 14.60
N LEU A 709 -19.60 -15.32 14.84
CA LEU A 709 -20.67 -15.98 15.61
C LEU A 709 -21.23 -17.23 14.89
N GLN A 710 -21.28 -17.23 13.57
CA GLN A 710 -21.66 -18.39 12.76
C GLN A 710 -20.60 -19.51 12.85
N ALA A 711 -19.32 -19.17 12.74
CA ALA A 711 -18.21 -20.11 12.91
C ALA A 711 -18.18 -20.70 14.33
N LEU A 712 -18.41 -19.89 15.37
CA LEU A 712 -18.56 -20.38 16.76
C LEU A 712 -19.76 -21.31 16.92
N ARG A 713 -20.89 -21.03 16.25
CA ARG A 713 -22.08 -21.90 16.26
C ARG A 713 -21.79 -23.24 15.59
N GLN A 714 -21.11 -23.24 14.43
CA GLN A 714 -20.67 -24.46 13.74
C GLN A 714 -19.68 -25.28 14.59
N LEU A 715 -18.69 -24.63 15.21
CA LEU A 715 -17.73 -25.29 16.12
C LEU A 715 -18.40 -25.88 17.37
N LYS A 716 -19.48 -25.26 17.86
CA LYS A 716 -20.29 -25.84 18.94
C LYS A 716 -21.13 -27.02 18.46
N GLN A 717 -21.66 -26.99 17.23
CA GLN A 717 -22.44 -28.07 16.65
C GLN A 717 -21.57 -29.31 16.33
N SER A 718 -20.36 -29.14 15.79
CA SER A 718 -19.46 -30.28 15.55
C SER A 718 -19.01 -30.95 16.85
N LYS A 719 -18.72 -30.17 17.91
CA LYS A 719 -18.48 -30.66 19.28
C LYS A 719 -19.70 -31.27 19.99
N LEU A 720 -20.86 -31.34 19.33
CA LEU A 720 -22.07 -32.01 19.81
C LEU A 720 -22.44 -33.22 18.91
N GLN A 721 -21.60 -33.54 17.93
CA GLN A 721 -21.74 -34.69 17.02
C GLN A 721 -20.56 -35.69 17.13
N THR A 722 -19.54 -35.34 17.92
CA THR A 722 -18.48 -36.22 18.44
C THR A 722 -18.68 -36.43 19.94
#